data_AF-A0A7R8W3E1-F1
#
_entry.id   AF-A0A7R8W3E1-F1
#
_cell.length_a   1.000
_cell.length_b   1.000
_cell.length_c   1.000
_cell.angle_alpha   90.00
_cell.angle_beta   90.00
_cell.angle_gamma   90.00
#
_symmetry.space_group_name_H-M   'P 1'
#
loop_
_entity.id
_entity.type
_entity.pdbx_description
1 polymer ?
#
loop_
_entity_poly.entity_id
_entity_poly.type
_entity_poly.pdbx_seq_one_letter_code
_entity_poly.pdbx_strand_id
1 'polypeptide(L)'
;MNSSGQKRPGGFAGKGPGVSKGPPKKKKSLDEDDDMDIDHELEYLDEEELRDSEDLVVDGAVVDEAQALMDDAESHVKWSRPPMDPPVDPETDKLVFQQIDLDHQLGEYIPGMPGANTSAKVPVMRMFGITKTGHSVCCHIHGFFPYFYVLAPPEFSEEHCRPFTLALNKALLADMRSNREEVTQTVLSVECQLKESIYGFRGNQKQAFLKITVALPRLVAAGRRLLERGEVLVDPFGQRCYTPFESNIDFEIRFMVDTGVVGCSWIELPRGSFFVRRRERLTTRCQLEVDVPWDRFISHPPEGPWSDVAPFRILSFDIECAGRKGVFPEPDKDPVIQIANMVIRQGEKEAFIRNVFTLKTCAPIVGSQVLSFETEAELLKSWAEFIREVDPDILTGYNIQNFDLCYLLKRAEALKVTTFPFLGRDKKIKTVVKDVMLQSKQMGKRENKSINIEGRVQFDLLLVLLRDYKLRSYTLNAVSFHFLQEQKEDVHYSIISDLQNGDDHSRKRLAVYCLKDAYLPLRLLDKLMAVINYMEMARVTGVPLSYLLTRGQQIKVVSQLLRKAREQDLLFPVHKAEAGDDYEGAIVIEPVRGYYDVPIATLDFSSLYPSIMMAHNLCYTTLLQPGMQQKLELGPEDFIRTPSGNFFVKSHKRKGLLPEILRDLLAARKKAKKDLKNETDPFKKKVLDGRQLALKISANSVYGFTGAQVGKLPCLEISQSVTAFGRTMIDKTKHLVEERFTVANGYPHDAKVIYGDTDSVMVRFGVETVAEAMKLGQEGAEYVSKHFIDPIKLEFEKVYFPYLLINKKRYAGLYFTRPEVHDKMDCKGIETVRRDNCPLVANLINNCLQLLLIDRDPKGAIEHAKQTISDLLCNRVDISQLVITKELTKSDKEYAAKQAHVELAHRMRKRDPGSAPTLGDRVPYVIIAANKGTPAYLKSEDPIYVLENNVPLDFPYYLENQLSKPLLRIFEPILGEKAESVLLKGDHTRTKTLVTSKVGALSAFTKKKATCVGCRAVLKDEALAVCPHCKARKSEIYQREVQNLAFLEEKFSKLWTQCQRTQESLHEEVLCTNRDCPIFYMRKKVQIDLDAQEGIMRRFQHGMESVNW
;
A
#
# COMPACT_ATOMS: atom_id res chain seq x y z
N MET A 1 29.29 44.48 60.70
CA MET A 1 28.63 45.77 61.00
C MET A 1 27.19 45.63 60.57
N ASN A 2 26.33 45.21 61.51
CA ASN A 2 25.32 46.04 62.19
C ASN A 2 24.20 46.45 61.22
N SER A 3 22.92 46.20 61.46
CA SER A 3 22.22 45.72 62.65
C SER A 3 20.73 45.56 62.29
N SER A 4 20.09 44.53 62.84
CA SER A 4 18.90 44.61 63.72
C SER A 4 17.54 44.70 63.01
N GLY A 5 16.51 43.93 63.35
CA GLY A 5 16.35 42.91 64.38
C GLY A 5 14.87 42.74 64.77
N GLN A 6 14.51 41.50 65.14
CA GLN A 6 13.41 41.08 66.05
C GLN A 6 11.95 41.21 65.54
N LYS A 7 11.02 40.23 65.68
CA LYS A 7 10.78 39.22 66.75
C LYS A 7 9.85 38.08 66.24
N ARG A 8 10.01 36.88 66.85
CA ARG A 8 9.32 35.55 66.71
C ARG A 8 8.00 35.48 67.54
N PRO A 9 7.23 34.34 67.71
CA PRO A 9 7.39 32.90 67.32
C PRO A 9 6.08 32.24 66.74
N GLY A 10 5.96 30.96 66.34
CA GLY A 10 6.72 29.69 66.48
C GLY A 10 6.32 28.69 65.36
N GLY A 11 7.14 27.70 64.97
CA GLY A 11 7.35 26.39 65.61
C GLY A 11 6.25 25.40 65.14
N PHE A 12 6.44 24.31 64.39
CA PHE A 12 7.51 23.30 64.20
C PHE A 12 7.44 22.78 62.73
N ALA A 13 8.52 22.80 61.93
CA ALA A 13 9.50 21.71 61.65
C ALA A 13 8.94 20.52 60.83
N GLY A 14 9.45 20.11 59.67
CA GLY A 14 10.52 20.59 58.79
C GLY A 14 10.90 19.49 57.76
N LYS A 15 11.23 19.87 56.51
CA LYS A 15 12.38 19.40 55.68
C LYS A 15 12.24 19.76 54.18
N GLY A 16 13.11 20.68 53.74
CA GLY A 16 13.83 20.63 52.45
C GLY A 16 13.17 21.23 51.19
N PRO A 17 13.86 22.06 50.37
CA PRO A 17 13.23 23.14 49.61
C PRO A 17 13.17 22.95 48.09
N GLY A 18 12.22 23.67 47.47
CA GLY A 18 12.04 23.80 46.03
C GLY A 18 12.79 24.98 45.39
N VAL A 19 12.85 24.92 44.06
CA VAL A 19 13.29 25.96 43.12
C VAL A 19 12.07 26.79 42.65
N SER A 20 12.37 28.03 42.26
CA SER A 20 11.52 29.20 41.97
C SER A 20 10.25 29.04 41.13
N LYS A 21 9.25 29.88 41.48
CA LYS A 21 7.93 30.09 40.86
C LYS A 21 8.00 30.76 39.48
N GLY A 22 7.30 30.19 38.50
CA GLY A 22 6.92 30.80 37.21
C GLY A 22 5.57 31.53 37.23
N PRO A 23 5.19 32.24 36.16
CA PRO A 23 3.99 33.08 36.06
C PRO A 23 2.70 32.26 35.81
N PRO A 24 1.49 32.86 35.99
CA PRO A 24 0.26 32.10 36.24
C PRO A 24 -0.40 31.56 34.96
N LYS A 25 -0.96 30.34 35.10
CA LYS A 25 -1.74 29.61 34.10
C LYS A 25 -2.99 30.39 33.66
N LYS A 26 -3.13 30.64 32.36
CA LYS A 26 -4.41 30.92 31.69
C LYS A 26 -4.94 29.65 31.02
N LYS A 27 -6.24 29.40 31.20
CA LYS A 27 -7.03 28.31 30.64
C LYS A 27 -6.84 28.22 29.12
N LYS A 28 -6.36 27.07 28.62
CA LYS A 28 -6.47 26.67 27.22
C LYS A 28 -7.83 26.02 27.01
N SER A 29 -8.61 26.60 26.11
CA SER A 29 -9.81 25.99 25.55
C SER A 29 -9.57 25.79 24.05
N LEU A 30 -10.23 24.76 23.51
CA LEU A 30 -10.60 24.57 22.11
C LEU A 30 -9.59 23.79 21.25
N ASP A 31 -9.96 22.52 21.06
CA ASP A 31 -10.28 21.92 19.75
C ASP A 31 -9.35 22.26 18.58
N GLU A 32 -8.44 21.33 18.29
CA GLU A 32 -7.63 21.27 17.06
C GLU A 32 -7.74 19.84 16.52
N ASP A 33 -8.33 19.71 15.34
CA ASP A 33 -8.48 18.52 14.51
C ASP A 33 -8.04 18.94 13.11
N ASP A 34 -7.03 18.31 12.52
CA ASP A 34 -6.75 18.47 11.08
C ASP A 34 -6.31 17.15 10.43
N ASP A 35 -6.61 17.08 9.13
CA ASP A 35 -6.44 15.95 8.23
C ASP A 35 -4.98 15.82 7.76
N MET A 36 -4.31 14.73 8.14
CA MET A 36 -2.97 14.39 7.69
C MET A 36 -2.99 13.36 6.55
N ASP A 37 -2.17 13.62 5.53
CA ASP A 37 -1.75 12.65 4.50
C ASP A 37 -1.01 11.48 5.18
N ILE A 38 -1.25 10.24 4.74
CA ILE A 38 -0.67 9.01 5.33
C ILE A 38 0.87 8.98 5.17
N ASP A 39 1.41 9.71 4.20
CA ASP A 39 2.86 9.85 4.00
C ASP A 39 3.54 10.66 5.14
N HIS A 40 2.77 11.23 6.07
CA HIS A 40 3.22 12.33 6.93
C HIS A 40 3.63 11.95 8.36
N GLU A 41 3.31 10.74 8.83
CA GLU A 41 3.64 10.32 10.21
C GLU A 41 5.05 9.73 10.37
N LEU A 42 5.76 9.49 9.26
CA LEU A 42 7.10 8.88 9.30
C LEU A 42 8.22 9.84 9.72
N GLU A 43 8.01 11.16 9.64
CA GLU A 43 9.05 12.17 9.98
C GLU A 43 8.98 12.69 11.44
N TYR A 44 7.87 12.49 12.17
CA TYR A 44 7.71 13.04 13.53
C TYR A 44 8.05 12.07 14.67
N LEU A 45 8.44 10.83 14.36
CA LEU A 45 8.98 9.87 15.33
C LEU A 45 10.51 9.93 15.47
N ASP A 46 11.19 10.75 14.68
CA ASP A 46 12.66 10.78 14.59
C ASP A 46 13.36 11.67 15.63
N GLU A 47 12.65 12.45 16.47
CA GLU A 47 13.31 13.35 17.44
C GLU A 47 13.34 12.85 18.91
N GLU A 48 12.63 11.77 19.27
CA GLU A 48 12.70 11.20 20.64
C GLU A 48 13.51 9.90 20.78
N GLU A 49 13.87 9.21 19.69
CA GLU A 49 14.71 7.99 19.76
C GLU A 49 16.23 8.24 19.60
N LEU A 50 16.65 9.49 19.38
CA LEU A 50 18.07 9.86 19.22
C LEU A 50 18.81 10.24 20.52
N ARG A 51 18.25 9.94 21.70
CA ARG A 51 18.87 10.30 23.00
C ARG A 51 19.21 9.16 23.96
N ASP A 52 18.87 7.90 23.67
CA ASP A 52 19.10 6.77 24.58
C ASP A 52 20.07 5.70 24.02
N SER A 53 21.03 6.05 23.15
CA SER A 53 22.01 5.10 22.59
C SER A 53 23.48 5.33 22.97
N GLU A 54 23.76 6.12 24.01
CA GLU A 54 25.10 6.24 24.59
C GLU A 54 25.04 6.00 26.10
N ASP A 55 25.19 4.73 26.51
CA ASP A 55 25.90 4.29 27.72
C ASP A 55 25.46 2.88 28.13
N LEU A 56 26.10 1.84 27.58
CA LEU A 56 26.17 0.52 28.21
C LEU A 56 27.46 -0.19 27.76
N VAL A 57 28.58 0.28 28.30
CA VAL A 57 29.77 -0.55 28.48
C VAL A 57 29.59 -1.24 29.83
N VAL A 58 29.26 -2.53 29.84
CA VAL A 58 29.33 -3.34 31.06
C VAL A 58 30.13 -4.61 30.77
N ASP A 59 31.09 -4.81 31.65
CA ASP A 59 32.15 -5.79 31.69
C ASP A 59 31.70 -7.26 31.59
N GLY A 60 32.67 -8.08 31.20
CA GLY A 60 32.52 -9.49 30.91
C GLY A 60 32.16 -10.38 32.10
N ALA A 61 31.20 -11.27 31.84
CA ALA A 61 31.11 -12.62 32.40
C ALA A 61 29.93 -13.36 31.74
N VAL A 62 30.11 -13.87 30.51
CA VAL A 62 29.21 -14.89 29.94
C VAL A 62 30.07 -15.90 29.18
N VAL A 63 30.72 -16.78 29.94
CA VAL A 63 31.35 -17.99 29.41
C VAL A 63 30.75 -19.16 30.18
N ASP A 64 29.49 -19.51 29.88
CA ASP A 64 28.98 -20.86 30.21
C ASP A 64 27.65 -21.26 29.53
N GLU A 65 27.09 -20.47 28.59
CA GLU A 65 25.84 -20.86 27.89
C GLU A 65 26.06 -21.35 26.45
N ALA A 66 27.30 -21.43 25.97
CA ALA A 66 27.61 -21.78 24.58
C ALA A 66 27.64 -23.29 24.28
N GLN A 67 27.32 -24.17 25.25
CA GLN A 67 27.57 -25.61 25.13
C GLN A 67 26.32 -26.50 25.21
N ALA A 68 25.12 -25.93 25.17
CA ALA A 68 23.85 -26.66 25.21
C ALA A 68 23.00 -26.42 23.94
N LEU A 69 23.47 -26.83 22.76
CA LEU A 69 22.69 -26.77 21.51
C LEU A 69 23.00 -27.94 20.55
N MET A 70 23.13 -29.16 21.08
CA MET A 70 23.24 -30.36 20.26
C MET A 70 22.36 -31.48 20.80
N ASP A 71 21.05 -31.38 20.58
CA ASP A 71 20.12 -32.51 20.55
C ASP A 71 18.84 -32.12 19.77
N ASP A 72 18.49 -32.89 18.73
CA ASP A 72 17.31 -32.65 17.87
C ASP A 72 15.97 -32.66 18.64
N ALA A 73 15.92 -33.30 19.82
CA ALA A 73 14.72 -33.38 20.64
C ALA A 73 14.39 -32.07 21.39
N GLU A 74 15.38 -31.26 21.77
CA GLU A 74 15.17 -29.99 22.47
C GLU A 74 14.70 -28.86 21.53
N SER A 75 15.08 -28.90 20.24
CA SER A 75 14.64 -27.88 19.27
C SER A 75 13.13 -27.91 19.00
N HIS A 76 12.51 -29.09 19.02
CA HIS A 76 11.06 -29.22 18.81
C HIS A 76 10.25 -28.54 19.92
N VAL A 77 10.66 -28.70 21.19
CA VAL A 77 10.00 -28.07 22.35
C VAL A 77 10.06 -26.53 22.28
N LYS A 78 11.11 -25.98 21.69
CA LYS A 78 11.30 -24.53 21.53
C LYS A 78 10.43 -23.92 20.44
N TRP A 79 10.02 -24.70 19.43
CA TRP A 79 9.22 -24.22 18.31
C TRP A 79 7.72 -24.31 18.54
N SER A 80 7.23 -25.39 19.17
CA SER A 80 5.80 -25.64 19.35
C SER A 80 5.09 -24.53 20.13
N ARG A 81 3.77 -24.44 20.00
CA ARG A 81 2.96 -23.66 20.95
C ARG A 81 3.00 -24.32 22.32
N PRO A 82 2.93 -23.55 23.43
CA PRO A 82 2.84 -24.11 24.76
C PRO A 82 1.70 -25.14 24.84
N PRO A 83 1.91 -26.31 25.47
CA PRO A 83 0.85 -27.29 25.66
C PRO A 83 -0.26 -26.68 26.52
N MET A 84 -1.48 -27.18 26.31
CA MET A 84 -2.63 -26.78 27.11
C MET A 84 -2.70 -27.66 28.36
N ASP A 85 -2.45 -27.06 29.52
CA ASP A 85 -2.53 -27.73 30.81
C ASP A 85 -3.13 -26.76 31.87
N PRO A 86 -4.29 -27.08 32.47
CA PRO A 86 -5.14 -28.26 32.23
C PRO A 86 -5.88 -28.22 30.88
N PRO A 87 -6.38 -29.38 30.37
CA PRO A 87 -7.25 -29.42 29.20
C PRO A 87 -8.56 -28.66 29.44
N VAL A 88 -9.12 -28.05 28.39
CA VAL A 88 -10.42 -27.36 28.45
C VAL A 88 -11.54 -28.38 28.67
N ASP A 89 -12.33 -28.17 29.72
CA ASP A 89 -13.56 -28.92 29.99
C ASP A 89 -14.77 -28.16 29.46
N PRO A 90 -15.44 -28.66 28.39
CA PRO A 90 -16.56 -27.94 27.78
C PRO A 90 -17.77 -27.76 28.69
N GLU A 91 -17.92 -28.52 29.79
CA GLU A 91 -19.05 -28.35 30.71
C GLU A 91 -18.85 -27.21 31.72
N THR A 92 -17.60 -26.95 32.10
CA THR A 92 -17.27 -25.98 33.15
C THR A 92 -16.62 -24.71 32.62
N ASP A 93 -15.82 -24.84 31.57
CA ASP A 93 -15.05 -23.76 30.98
C ASP A 93 -15.79 -23.05 29.84
N LYS A 94 -15.41 -21.80 29.61
CA LYS A 94 -15.72 -21.08 28.38
C LYS A 94 -14.47 -21.00 27.52
N LEU A 95 -14.63 -21.07 26.20
CA LEU A 95 -13.52 -20.91 25.26
C LEU A 95 -13.60 -19.54 24.59
N VAL A 96 -12.54 -18.73 24.72
CA VAL A 96 -12.46 -17.40 24.12
C VAL A 96 -11.23 -17.31 23.24
N PHE A 97 -11.44 -16.97 21.96
CA PHE A 97 -10.36 -16.87 20.98
C PHE A 97 -10.63 -15.76 19.97
N GLN A 98 -9.57 -15.18 19.41
CA GLN A 98 -9.67 -14.21 18.34
C GLN A 98 -9.56 -14.94 17.01
N GLN A 99 -10.61 -14.84 16.18
CA GLN A 99 -10.60 -15.45 14.85
C GLN A 99 -9.70 -14.64 13.90
N ILE A 100 -8.94 -15.32 13.03
CA ILE A 100 -8.08 -14.69 12.01
C ILE A 100 -8.44 -15.10 10.59
N ASP A 101 -8.96 -16.32 10.41
CA ASP A 101 -9.36 -16.87 9.13
C ASP A 101 -10.72 -17.57 9.26
N LEU A 102 -11.55 -17.42 8.23
CA LEU A 102 -12.90 -17.95 8.17
C LEU A 102 -13.16 -18.51 6.78
N ASP A 103 -13.52 -19.79 6.73
CA ASP A 103 -13.86 -20.48 5.50
C ASP A 103 -15.09 -21.39 5.68
N HIS A 104 -15.48 -22.06 4.59
CA HIS A 104 -16.45 -23.14 4.65
C HIS A 104 -15.91 -24.40 3.96
N GLN A 105 -16.34 -25.55 4.45
CA GLN A 105 -16.09 -26.84 3.82
C GLN A 105 -17.34 -27.73 3.83
N LEU A 106 -17.34 -28.77 3.01
CA LEU A 106 -18.39 -29.78 3.03
C LEU A 106 -17.98 -30.89 4.02
N GLY A 107 -18.66 -30.93 5.17
CA GLY A 107 -18.46 -31.90 6.24
C GLY A 107 -19.63 -32.87 6.38
N GLU A 108 -19.52 -33.84 7.30
CA GLU A 108 -20.62 -34.74 7.64
C GLU A 108 -21.59 -34.08 8.62
N TYR A 109 -22.87 -34.43 8.53
CA TYR A 109 -23.86 -34.02 9.51
C TYR A 109 -23.60 -34.72 10.86
N ILE A 110 -23.52 -33.95 11.94
CA ILE A 110 -23.33 -34.49 13.29
C ILE A 110 -24.69 -34.62 13.99
N PRO A 111 -25.12 -35.83 14.39
CA PRO A 111 -26.36 -36.01 15.14
C PRO A 111 -26.38 -35.15 16.42
N GLY A 112 -27.46 -34.39 16.62
CA GLY A 112 -27.61 -33.47 17.76
C GLY A 112 -27.16 -32.03 17.48
N MET A 113 -26.50 -31.77 16.35
CA MET A 113 -26.25 -30.42 15.85
C MET A 113 -27.42 -29.93 14.97
N PRO A 114 -27.68 -28.61 14.89
CA PRO A 114 -28.72 -28.10 14.01
C PRO A 114 -28.40 -28.38 12.55
N GLY A 115 -29.44 -28.58 11.75
CA GLY A 115 -29.36 -28.72 10.30
C GLY A 115 -30.12 -29.92 9.75
N ALA A 116 -30.12 -30.05 8.43
CA ALA A 116 -30.84 -31.10 7.71
C ALA A 116 -29.87 -32.15 7.16
N ASN A 117 -30.15 -33.43 7.43
CA ASN A 117 -29.40 -34.55 6.86
C ASN A 117 -29.92 -34.91 5.46
N THR A 118 -29.71 -34.00 4.52
CA THR A 118 -30.28 -34.04 3.16
C THR A 118 -29.27 -34.37 2.07
N SER A 119 -28.03 -34.64 2.46
CA SER A 119 -26.91 -34.94 1.58
C SER A 119 -25.84 -35.67 2.37
N ALA A 120 -25.00 -36.47 1.69
CA ALA A 120 -23.86 -37.12 2.33
C ALA A 120 -22.88 -36.10 2.93
N LYS A 121 -22.85 -34.86 2.41
CA LYS A 121 -22.09 -33.75 2.97
C LYS A 121 -22.93 -32.48 3.08
N VAL A 122 -22.75 -31.75 4.17
CA VAL A 122 -23.40 -30.47 4.49
C VAL A 122 -22.37 -29.35 4.62
N PRO A 123 -22.71 -28.08 4.37
CA PRO A 123 -21.81 -26.97 4.58
C PRO A 123 -21.54 -26.79 6.08
N VAL A 124 -20.27 -26.73 6.46
CA VAL A 124 -19.79 -26.46 7.81
C VAL A 124 -18.83 -25.28 7.72
N MET A 125 -19.10 -24.21 8.47
CA MET A 125 -18.19 -23.07 8.56
C MET A 125 -17.03 -23.42 9.49
N ARG A 126 -15.83 -22.94 9.20
CA ARG A 126 -14.68 -23.04 10.12
C ARG A 126 -14.17 -21.65 10.46
N MET A 127 -13.89 -21.45 11.74
CA MET A 127 -13.11 -20.31 12.22
C MET A 127 -11.81 -20.81 12.81
N PHE A 128 -10.70 -20.30 12.30
CA PHE A 128 -9.38 -20.50 12.88
C PHE A 128 -9.00 -19.28 13.70
N GLY A 129 -8.39 -19.48 14.85
CA GLY A 129 -7.99 -18.37 15.69
C GLY A 129 -7.14 -18.76 16.90
N ILE A 130 -6.80 -17.76 17.71
CA ILE A 130 -5.84 -17.87 18.80
C ILE A 130 -6.45 -17.36 20.11
N THR A 131 -6.26 -18.10 21.20
CA THR A 131 -6.66 -17.66 22.55
C THR A 131 -5.74 -16.54 23.06
N LYS A 132 -6.14 -15.82 24.13
CA LYS A 132 -5.27 -14.81 24.77
C LYS A 132 -3.93 -15.38 25.25
N THR A 133 -3.91 -16.67 25.60
CA THR A 133 -2.71 -17.40 26.03
C THR A 133 -1.88 -17.99 24.88
N GLY A 134 -2.32 -17.83 23.63
CA GLY A 134 -1.56 -18.24 22.45
C GLY A 134 -1.85 -19.66 21.93
N HIS A 135 -2.97 -20.29 22.33
CA HIS A 135 -3.34 -21.61 21.83
C HIS A 135 -4.14 -21.53 20.53
N SER A 136 -3.86 -22.43 19.58
CA SER A 136 -4.58 -22.48 18.31
C SER A 136 -5.88 -23.26 18.38
N VAL A 137 -6.94 -22.67 17.82
CA VAL A 137 -8.32 -23.17 17.84
C VAL A 137 -8.86 -23.29 16.43
N CYS A 138 -9.46 -24.44 16.10
CA CYS A 138 -10.36 -24.61 14.97
C CYS A 138 -11.78 -24.85 15.49
N CYS A 139 -12.67 -23.90 15.22
CA CYS A 139 -14.08 -23.98 15.58
C CYS A 139 -14.93 -24.35 14.35
N HIS A 140 -15.53 -25.53 14.37
CA HIS A 140 -16.49 -26.01 13.37
C HIS A 140 -17.90 -25.59 13.76
N ILE A 141 -18.56 -24.86 12.87
CA ILE A 141 -19.86 -24.26 13.13
C ILE A 141 -20.91 -24.91 12.22
N HIS A 142 -21.92 -25.52 12.85
CA HIS A 142 -22.89 -26.39 12.20
C HIS A 142 -24.27 -25.74 12.06
N GLY A 143 -25.00 -26.14 11.01
CA GLY A 143 -26.42 -25.81 10.82
C GLY A 143 -26.71 -24.50 10.11
N PHE A 144 -25.68 -23.81 9.58
CA PHE A 144 -25.87 -22.62 8.75
C PHE A 144 -25.95 -23.00 7.27
N PHE A 145 -27.08 -22.69 6.63
CA PHE A 145 -27.33 -23.01 5.22
C PHE A 145 -27.45 -21.76 4.36
N PRO A 146 -26.98 -21.81 3.10
CA PRO A 146 -27.10 -20.68 2.18
C PRO A 146 -28.56 -20.45 1.80
N TYR A 147 -28.92 -19.19 1.65
CA TYR A 147 -30.24 -18.77 1.19
C TYR A 147 -30.17 -17.53 0.31
N PHE A 148 -31.23 -17.32 -0.46
CA PHE A 148 -31.45 -16.10 -1.25
C PHE A 148 -32.95 -15.79 -1.30
N TYR A 149 -33.32 -14.65 -1.87
CA TYR A 149 -34.71 -14.20 -1.92
C TYR A 149 -35.22 -14.06 -3.35
N VAL A 150 -36.53 -14.21 -3.53
CA VAL A 150 -37.24 -13.78 -4.74
C VAL A 150 -38.51 -13.02 -4.37
N LEU A 151 -38.95 -12.09 -5.22
CA LEU A 151 -40.22 -11.41 -5.02
C LEU A 151 -41.39 -12.41 -5.19
N ALA A 152 -42.29 -12.47 -4.22
CA ALA A 152 -43.46 -13.33 -4.29
C ALA A 152 -44.54 -12.72 -5.20
N PRO A 153 -45.27 -13.53 -5.98
CA PRO A 153 -46.47 -13.07 -6.69
C PRO A 153 -47.51 -12.48 -5.71
N PRO A 154 -48.34 -11.51 -6.14
CA PRO A 154 -49.38 -10.92 -5.29
C PRO A 154 -50.38 -11.96 -4.74
N GLU A 155 -50.62 -13.03 -5.50
CA GLU A 155 -51.52 -14.12 -5.12
C GLU A 155 -50.86 -15.18 -4.20
N PHE A 156 -49.58 -15.01 -3.84
CA PHE A 156 -48.84 -16.00 -3.08
C PHE A 156 -49.11 -15.89 -1.56
N SER A 157 -49.40 -17.01 -0.93
CA SER A 157 -49.65 -17.17 0.51
C SER A 157 -48.78 -18.30 1.10
N GLU A 158 -48.73 -18.43 2.42
CA GLU A 158 -47.90 -19.43 3.10
C GLU A 158 -48.22 -20.88 2.72
N GLU A 159 -49.46 -21.19 2.35
CA GLU A 159 -49.87 -22.54 1.92
C GLU A 159 -49.14 -23.00 0.63
N HIS A 160 -48.68 -22.04 -0.18
CA HIS A 160 -47.97 -22.28 -1.43
C HIS A 160 -46.47 -22.53 -1.24
N CYS A 161 -45.91 -22.27 -0.04
CA CYS A 161 -44.49 -22.50 0.25
C CYS A 161 -44.07 -23.95 0.03
N ARG A 162 -44.91 -24.91 0.45
CA ARG A 162 -44.61 -26.34 0.30
C ARG A 162 -44.65 -26.80 -1.17
N PRO A 163 -45.71 -26.51 -1.96
CA PRO A 163 -45.70 -26.74 -3.41
C PRO A 163 -44.48 -26.13 -4.11
N PHE A 164 -44.13 -24.88 -3.78
CA PHE A 164 -42.96 -24.22 -4.34
C PHE A 164 -41.66 -24.94 -3.99
N THR A 165 -41.49 -25.34 -2.72
CA THR A 165 -40.32 -26.10 -2.26
C THR A 165 -40.16 -27.39 -3.06
N LEU A 166 -41.23 -28.16 -3.24
CA LEU A 166 -41.21 -29.42 -3.98
C LEU A 166 -40.89 -29.21 -5.47
N ALA A 167 -41.51 -28.20 -6.10
CA ALA A 167 -41.29 -27.85 -7.50
C ALA A 167 -39.84 -27.45 -7.77
N LEU A 168 -39.30 -26.53 -6.97
CA LEU A 168 -37.92 -26.07 -7.12
C LEU A 168 -36.92 -27.20 -6.79
N ASN A 169 -37.19 -28.01 -5.77
CA ASN A 169 -36.35 -29.16 -5.44
C ASN A 169 -36.27 -30.15 -6.62
N LYS A 170 -37.41 -30.46 -7.25
CA LYS A 170 -37.46 -31.33 -8.43
C LYS A 170 -36.68 -30.73 -9.61
N ALA A 171 -36.86 -29.43 -9.87
CA ALA A 171 -36.17 -28.74 -10.96
C ALA A 171 -34.65 -28.72 -10.76
N LEU A 172 -34.19 -28.42 -9.54
CA LEU A 172 -32.76 -28.42 -9.20
C LEU A 172 -32.14 -29.81 -9.30
N LEU A 173 -32.81 -30.85 -8.81
CA LEU A 173 -32.34 -32.23 -8.95
C LEU A 173 -32.22 -32.64 -10.43
N ALA A 174 -33.16 -32.21 -11.29
CA ALA A 174 -33.10 -32.47 -12.72
C ALA A 174 -32.00 -31.67 -13.45
N ASP A 175 -31.67 -30.46 -12.98
CA ASP A 175 -30.61 -29.61 -13.54
C ASP A 175 -29.19 -30.10 -13.17
N MET A 176 -29.07 -30.89 -12.10
CA MET A 176 -27.79 -31.41 -11.64
C MET A 176 -27.17 -32.40 -12.63
N ARG A 177 -26.13 -31.95 -13.34
CA ARG A 177 -25.32 -32.81 -14.23
C ARG A 177 -24.57 -33.94 -13.50
N SER A 178 -24.25 -33.74 -12.22
CA SER A 178 -23.58 -34.73 -11.37
C SER A 178 -23.96 -34.54 -9.91
N ASN A 179 -24.33 -35.62 -9.22
CA ASN A 179 -24.69 -35.61 -7.79
C ASN A 179 -23.63 -36.33 -6.93
N ARG A 180 -22.40 -35.83 -6.93
CA ARG A 180 -21.27 -36.46 -6.21
C ARG A 180 -21.46 -36.48 -4.69
N GLU A 181 -22.25 -35.55 -4.18
CA GLU A 181 -22.52 -35.37 -2.75
C GLU A 181 -23.82 -36.06 -2.30
N GLU A 182 -24.40 -36.90 -3.18
CA GLU A 182 -25.61 -37.68 -2.93
C GLU A 182 -26.73 -36.84 -2.31
N VAL A 183 -26.94 -35.63 -2.86
CA VAL A 183 -27.97 -34.70 -2.40
C VAL A 183 -29.33 -35.32 -2.72
N THR A 184 -30.10 -35.61 -1.68
CA THR A 184 -31.48 -36.14 -1.79
C THR A 184 -32.50 -35.00 -1.81
N GLN A 185 -32.18 -33.90 -1.13
CA GLN A 185 -33.00 -32.69 -1.08
C GLN A 185 -32.10 -31.46 -1.28
N THR A 186 -32.35 -30.73 -2.35
CA THR A 186 -31.63 -29.52 -2.77
C THR A 186 -32.20 -28.24 -2.14
N VAL A 187 -33.51 -28.18 -1.92
CA VAL A 187 -34.21 -27.04 -1.27
C VAL A 187 -34.68 -27.48 0.11
N LEU A 188 -34.21 -26.80 1.15
CA LEU A 188 -34.49 -27.13 2.54
C LEU A 188 -35.79 -26.50 3.03
N SER A 189 -35.99 -25.22 2.74
CA SER A 189 -37.20 -24.48 3.10
C SER A 189 -37.47 -23.35 2.11
N VAL A 190 -38.75 -23.01 1.99
CA VAL A 190 -39.23 -21.77 1.37
C VAL A 190 -40.14 -21.10 2.37
N GLU A 191 -39.82 -19.87 2.73
CA GLU A 191 -40.56 -19.08 3.73
C GLU A 191 -41.03 -17.77 3.10
N CYS A 192 -42.30 -17.42 3.30
CA CYS A 192 -42.81 -16.12 2.89
C CYS A 192 -42.50 -15.08 3.98
N GLN A 193 -41.82 -13.99 3.62
CA GLN A 193 -41.41 -12.93 4.54
C GLN A 193 -41.78 -11.57 3.97
N LEU A 194 -42.33 -10.69 4.82
CA LEU A 194 -42.59 -9.30 4.46
C LEU A 194 -41.31 -8.47 4.60
N LYS A 195 -40.76 -8.01 3.47
CA LYS A 195 -39.53 -7.21 3.39
C LYS A 195 -39.66 -6.11 2.35
N GLU A 196 -38.68 -5.23 2.25
CA GLU A 196 -38.67 -4.16 1.25
C GLU A 196 -37.38 -4.20 0.41
N SER A 197 -37.46 -3.77 -0.85
CA SER A 197 -36.25 -3.58 -1.67
C SER A 197 -35.50 -2.33 -1.21
N ILE A 198 -34.18 -2.40 -1.10
CA ILE A 198 -33.33 -1.24 -0.78
C ILE A 198 -33.38 -0.15 -1.88
N TYR A 199 -33.70 -0.53 -3.12
CA TYR A 199 -33.61 0.34 -4.29
C TYR A 199 -34.94 1.03 -4.60
N GLY A 200 -34.97 2.36 -4.41
CA GLY A 200 -36.11 3.24 -4.66
C GLY A 200 -37.10 3.29 -3.48
N PHE A 201 -37.64 4.48 -3.19
CA PHE A 201 -38.63 4.68 -2.15
C PHE A 201 -40.03 4.26 -2.62
N ARG A 202 -40.68 3.36 -1.87
CA ARG A 202 -42.04 2.84 -2.15
C ARG A 202 -43.03 3.05 -1.00
N GLY A 203 -42.87 4.14 -0.24
CA GLY A 203 -43.80 4.48 0.85
C GLY A 203 -43.65 3.60 2.10
N ASN A 204 -42.47 3.01 2.34
CA ASN A 204 -42.20 2.07 3.44
C ASN A 204 -43.14 0.84 3.46
N GLN A 205 -43.71 0.48 2.30
CA GLN A 205 -44.57 -0.69 2.17
C GLN A 205 -43.72 -1.94 1.97
N LYS A 206 -43.89 -2.92 2.86
CA LYS A 206 -43.28 -4.24 2.71
C LYS A 206 -44.04 -5.05 1.67
N GLN A 207 -43.31 -5.79 0.85
CA GLN A 207 -43.82 -6.75 -0.11
C GLN A 207 -43.51 -8.17 0.38
N ALA A 208 -44.27 -9.15 -0.08
CA ALA A 208 -43.98 -10.55 0.18
C ALA A 208 -42.76 -11.01 -0.64
N PHE A 209 -41.77 -11.59 0.03
CA PHE A 209 -40.59 -12.22 -0.56
C PHE A 209 -40.53 -13.68 -0.14
N LEU A 210 -40.07 -14.55 -1.02
CA LEU A 210 -39.80 -15.94 -0.71
C LEU A 210 -38.33 -16.08 -0.35
N LYS A 211 -38.02 -16.42 0.91
CA LYS A 211 -36.70 -16.84 1.36
C LYS A 211 -36.51 -18.31 1.00
N ILE A 212 -35.55 -18.59 0.13
CA ILE A 212 -35.27 -19.94 -0.36
C ILE A 212 -33.96 -20.40 0.25
N THR A 213 -34.03 -21.39 1.14
CA THR A 213 -32.86 -22.03 1.76
C THR A 213 -32.48 -23.27 0.97
N VAL A 214 -31.22 -23.39 0.57
CA VAL A 214 -30.71 -24.52 -0.22
C VAL A 214 -29.64 -25.31 0.53
N ALA A 215 -29.49 -26.59 0.19
CA ALA A 215 -28.62 -27.50 0.93
C ALA A 215 -27.12 -27.18 0.78
N LEU A 216 -26.70 -26.61 -0.36
CA LEU A 216 -25.29 -26.37 -0.69
C LEU A 216 -25.08 -24.99 -1.33
N PRO A 217 -23.97 -24.27 -1.06
CA PRO A 217 -23.73 -22.91 -1.58
C PRO A 217 -23.79 -22.82 -3.10
N ARG A 218 -23.25 -23.83 -3.81
CA ARG A 218 -23.27 -23.89 -5.28
C ARG A 218 -24.68 -23.90 -5.88
N LEU A 219 -25.70 -24.33 -5.12
CA LEU A 219 -27.09 -24.44 -5.60
C LEU A 219 -27.78 -23.08 -5.67
N VAL A 220 -27.26 -22.04 -4.99
CA VAL A 220 -27.82 -20.69 -5.08
C VAL A 220 -27.80 -20.17 -6.52
N ALA A 221 -26.67 -20.32 -7.21
CA ALA A 221 -26.53 -19.86 -8.60
C ALA A 221 -27.43 -20.63 -9.57
N ALA A 222 -27.58 -21.95 -9.36
CA ALA A 222 -28.48 -22.79 -10.16
C ALA A 222 -29.95 -22.42 -9.91
N GLY A 223 -30.36 -22.31 -8.64
CA GLY A 223 -31.72 -21.96 -8.26
C GLY A 223 -32.13 -20.59 -8.77
N ARG A 224 -31.26 -19.59 -8.62
CA ARG A 224 -31.42 -18.26 -9.21
C ARG A 224 -31.66 -18.35 -10.73
N ARG A 225 -30.80 -19.06 -11.47
CA ARG A 225 -30.89 -19.16 -12.94
C ARG A 225 -32.22 -19.77 -13.39
N LEU A 226 -32.63 -20.89 -12.77
CA LEU A 226 -33.88 -21.58 -13.11
C LEU A 226 -35.10 -20.68 -12.86
N LEU A 227 -35.10 -19.95 -11.74
CA LEU A 227 -36.18 -19.04 -11.36
C LEU A 227 -36.21 -17.78 -12.25
N GLU A 228 -35.07 -17.20 -12.60
CA GLU A 228 -35.00 -16.03 -13.52
C GLU A 228 -35.52 -16.38 -14.93
N ARG A 229 -35.33 -17.63 -15.39
CA ARG A 229 -35.75 -18.10 -16.71
C ARG A 229 -37.18 -18.65 -16.75
N GLY A 230 -37.84 -18.78 -15.60
CA GLY A 230 -39.17 -19.36 -15.49
C GLY A 230 -39.22 -20.86 -15.77
N GLU A 231 -38.12 -21.58 -15.56
CA GLU A 231 -38.02 -23.02 -15.83
C GLU A 231 -38.64 -23.88 -14.71
N VAL A 232 -39.12 -23.24 -13.62
CA VAL A 232 -39.75 -23.92 -12.48
C VAL A 232 -41.27 -23.81 -12.58
N LEU A 233 -41.94 -24.96 -12.70
CA LEU A 233 -43.40 -25.05 -12.73
C LEU A 233 -43.94 -25.17 -11.30
N VAL A 234 -44.64 -24.14 -10.82
CA VAL A 234 -45.25 -24.12 -9.47
C VAL A 234 -46.77 -24.06 -9.60
N ASP A 235 -47.48 -25.06 -9.08
CA ASP A 235 -48.95 -25.06 -9.02
C ASP A 235 -49.43 -24.13 -7.88
N PRO A 236 -50.37 -23.18 -8.09
CA PRO A 236 -51.14 -22.86 -9.31
C PRO A 236 -50.56 -21.76 -10.22
N PHE A 237 -49.37 -21.25 -9.92
CA PHE A 237 -48.77 -20.10 -10.62
C PHE A 237 -48.23 -20.39 -12.02
N GLY A 238 -48.06 -21.66 -12.39
CA GLY A 238 -47.46 -22.09 -13.66
C GLY A 238 -45.96 -21.82 -13.72
N GLN A 239 -45.44 -21.64 -14.93
CA GLN A 239 -44.07 -21.17 -15.18
C GLN A 239 -44.05 -19.64 -15.16
N ARG A 240 -43.28 -19.06 -14.24
CA ARG A 240 -43.11 -17.60 -14.11
C ARG A 240 -41.65 -17.25 -13.89
N CYS A 241 -41.22 -16.12 -14.44
CA CYS A 241 -39.91 -15.56 -14.13
C CYS A 241 -39.97 -14.84 -12.78
N TYR A 242 -39.01 -15.14 -11.91
CA TYR A 242 -38.90 -14.50 -10.60
C TYR A 242 -37.70 -13.54 -10.58
N THR A 243 -37.84 -12.42 -9.87
CA THR A 243 -36.75 -11.46 -9.68
C THR A 243 -35.95 -11.83 -8.44
N PRO A 244 -34.65 -12.15 -8.55
CA PRO A 244 -33.84 -12.56 -7.41
C PRO A 244 -33.24 -11.37 -6.67
N PHE A 245 -33.06 -11.59 -5.37
CA PHE A 245 -32.45 -10.67 -4.41
C PHE A 245 -31.39 -11.43 -3.62
N GLU A 246 -30.27 -10.77 -3.35
CA GLU A 246 -29.16 -11.29 -2.53
C GLU A 246 -28.54 -12.64 -2.97
N SER A 247 -28.82 -13.12 -4.19
CA SER A 247 -28.25 -14.38 -4.71
C SER A 247 -26.79 -14.28 -5.16
N ASN A 248 -26.19 -13.09 -5.04
CA ASN A 248 -24.81 -12.79 -5.41
C ASN A 248 -23.92 -12.39 -4.21
N ILE A 249 -24.31 -12.77 -2.98
CA ILE A 249 -23.53 -12.55 -1.77
C ILE A 249 -22.72 -13.81 -1.44
N ASP A 250 -21.44 -13.63 -1.12
CA ASP A 250 -20.53 -14.73 -0.76
C ASP A 250 -21.01 -15.38 0.56
N PHE A 251 -20.90 -16.70 0.69
CA PHE A 251 -21.48 -17.45 1.80
C PHE A 251 -20.88 -17.08 3.17
N GLU A 252 -19.58 -16.80 3.19
CA GLU A 252 -18.82 -16.34 4.35
C GLU A 252 -19.32 -14.96 4.81
N ILE A 253 -19.54 -14.04 3.86
CA ILE A 253 -20.05 -12.70 4.16
C ILE A 253 -21.47 -12.80 4.71
N ARG A 254 -22.31 -13.65 4.10
CA ARG A 254 -23.67 -13.92 4.60
C ARG A 254 -23.65 -14.42 6.04
N PHE A 255 -22.82 -15.42 6.33
CA PHE A 255 -22.64 -15.95 7.67
C PHE A 255 -22.20 -14.87 8.67
N MET A 256 -21.20 -14.07 8.32
CA MET A 256 -20.69 -12.97 9.17
C MET A 256 -21.74 -11.88 9.44
N VAL A 257 -22.56 -11.54 8.44
CA VAL A 257 -23.66 -10.58 8.58
C VAL A 257 -24.76 -11.12 9.48
N ASP A 258 -25.13 -12.40 9.32
CA ASP A 258 -26.23 -13.01 10.05
C ASP A 258 -25.91 -13.27 11.53
N THR A 259 -24.65 -13.60 11.82
CA THR A 259 -24.18 -13.89 13.18
C THR A 259 -23.55 -12.68 13.89
N GLY A 260 -23.40 -11.55 13.19
CA GLY A 260 -22.76 -10.35 13.74
C GLY A 260 -21.23 -10.42 13.85
N VAL A 261 -20.61 -11.50 13.37
CA VAL A 261 -19.14 -11.67 13.33
C VAL A 261 -18.52 -10.64 12.40
N VAL A 262 -17.42 -10.01 12.83
CA VAL A 262 -16.59 -9.12 12.01
C VAL A 262 -15.18 -9.69 11.87
N GLY A 263 -14.37 -9.13 10.97
CA GLY A 263 -12.99 -9.60 10.80
C GLY A 263 -12.18 -9.39 12.08
N CYS A 264 -11.33 -10.35 12.45
CA CYS A 264 -10.43 -10.24 13.60
C CYS A 264 -11.13 -9.95 14.95
N SER A 265 -12.39 -10.37 15.13
CA SER A 265 -13.13 -10.22 16.38
C SER A 265 -12.89 -11.37 17.35
N TRP A 266 -13.20 -11.13 18.63
CA TRP A 266 -13.21 -12.16 19.66
C TRP A 266 -14.51 -12.96 19.62
N ILE A 267 -14.37 -14.28 19.67
CA ILE A 267 -15.45 -15.24 19.72
C ILE A 267 -15.41 -15.95 21.07
N GLU A 268 -16.56 -16.06 21.71
CA GLU A 268 -16.75 -16.79 22.97
C GLU A 268 -17.69 -17.96 22.74
N LEU A 269 -17.27 -19.15 23.17
CA LEU A 269 -18.09 -20.35 23.27
C LEU A 269 -18.49 -20.53 24.74
N PRO A 270 -19.77 -20.34 25.09
CA PRO A 270 -20.25 -20.54 26.44
C PRO A 270 -20.09 -21.98 26.95
N ARG A 271 -20.04 -22.15 28.28
CA ARG A 271 -20.04 -23.46 28.92
C ARG A 271 -21.24 -24.32 28.46
N GLY A 272 -21.00 -25.58 28.16
CA GLY A 272 -22.00 -26.54 27.68
C GLY A 272 -22.53 -26.29 26.26
N SER A 273 -22.00 -25.29 25.54
CA SER A 273 -22.49 -24.94 24.19
C SER A 273 -21.71 -25.61 23.06
N PHE A 274 -20.53 -26.14 23.35
CA PHE A 274 -19.59 -26.68 22.37
C PHE A 274 -19.08 -28.06 22.80
N PHE A 275 -18.55 -28.81 21.83
CA PHE A 275 -17.95 -30.12 22.06
C PHE A 275 -16.51 -30.10 21.61
N VAL A 276 -15.60 -30.64 22.42
CA VAL A 276 -14.20 -30.85 22.02
C VAL A 276 -14.11 -32.17 21.27
N ARG A 277 -13.54 -32.16 20.05
CA ARG A 277 -13.37 -33.38 19.26
C ARG A 277 -12.33 -34.31 19.88
N ARG A 278 -12.63 -35.61 19.87
CA ARG A 278 -11.68 -36.65 20.26
C ARG A 278 -10.55 -36.78 19.24
N ARG A 279 -9.39 -37.26 19.67
CA ARG A 279 -8.16 -37.35 18.87
C ARG A 279 -8.37 -38.09 17.54
N GLU A 280 -9.20 -39.12 17.51
CA GLU A 280 -9.47 -39.93 16.30
C GLU A 280 -10.27 -39.16 15.24
N ARG A 281 -10.96 -38.09 15.62
CA ARG A 281 -11.80 -37.27 14.73
C ARG A 281 -11.16 -35.95 14.32
N LEU A 282 -9.94 -35.66 14.77
CA LEU A 282 -9.25 -34.40 14.48
C LEU A 282 -8.89 -34.30 13.00
N THR A 283 -9.54 -33.36 12.31
CA THR A 283 -9.28 -33.07 10.90
C THR A 283 -8.17 -32.04 10.72
N THR A 284 -7.87 -31.28 11.77
CA THR A 284 -6.90 -30.17 11.75
C THR A 284 -5.70 -30.41 12.66
N ARG A 285 -4.69 -29.55 12.54
CA ARG A 285 -3.46 -29.51 13.34
C ARG A 285 -3.53 -28.53 14.51
N CYS A 286 -4.68 -27.92 14.77
CA CYS A 286 -4.83 -26.99 15.89
C CYS A 286 -4.74 -27.73 17.23
N GLN A 287 -4.37 -27.02 18.30
CA GLN A 287 -4.35 -27.58 19.65
C GLN A 287 -5.76 -27.93 20.14
N LEU A 288 -6.75 -27.09 19.78
CA LEU A 288 -8.16 -27.32 20.05
C LEU A 288 -8.95 -27.42 18.73
N GLU A 289 -9.77 -28.46 18.62
CA GLU A 289 -10.76 -28.60 17.55
C GLU A 289 -12.13 -28.82 18.21
N VAL A 290 -13.05 -27.89 17.99
CA VAL A 290 -14.35 -27.85 18.66
C VAL A 290 -15.49 -27.78 17.66
N ASP A 291 -16.64 -28.31 18.04
CA ASP A 291 -17.89 -28.20 17.29
C ASP A 291 -18.90 -27.37 18.08
N VAL A 292 -19.57 -26.43 17.40
CA VAL A 292 -20.61 -25.57 18.00
C VAL A 292 -21.78 -25.38 17.03
N PRO A 293 -23.02 -25.30 17.53
CA PRO A 293 -24.15 -24.78 16.75
C PRO A 293 -23.94 -23.32 16.32
N TRP A 294 -24.37 -22.96 15.11
CA TRP A 294 -24.22 -21.59 14.59
C TRP A 294 -24.93 -20.51 15.40
N ASP A 295 -25.91 -20.88 16.21
CA ASP A 295 -26.75 -19.99 17.01
C ASP A 295 -26.34 -19.93 18.50
N ARG A 296 -25.24 -20.59 18.89
CA ARG A 296 -24.83 -20.70 20.31
C ARG A 296 -23.52 -20.04 20.69
N PHE A 297 -22.71 -19.59 19.73
CA PHE A 297 -21.51 -18.80 20.04
C PHE A 297 -21.83 -17.32 20.19
N ILE A 298 -20.95 -16.59 20.86
CA ILE A 298 -21.07 -15.14 21.08
C ILE A 298 -19.96 -14.45 20.30
N SER A 299 -20.32 -13.48 19.44
CA SER A 299 -19.37 -12.59 18.79
C SER A 299 -19.29 -11.28 19.57
N HIS A 300 -18.11 -10.97 20.11
CA HIS A 300 -17.89 -9.72 20.85
C HIS A 300 -17.54 -8.57 19.90
N PRO A 301 -18.17 -7.38 20.06
CA PRO A 301 -17.78 -6.20 19.29
C PRO A 301 -16.36 -5.75 19.70
N PRO A 302 -15.51 -5.32 18.74
CA PRO A 302 -14.10 -4.99 18.99
C PRO A 302 -13.95 -3.60 19.66
N GLU A 303 -14.48 -3.48 20.88
CA GLU A 303 -14.42 -2.26 21.71
C GLU A 303 -14.09 -2.61 23.16
N GLY A 304 -13.53 -1.63 23.90
CA GLY A 304 -13.19 -1.80 25.30
C GLY A 304 -12.21 -2.97 25.53
N PRO A 305 -12.53 -3.97 26.38
CA PRO A 305 -11.64 -5.09 26.66
C PRO A 305 -11.48 -6.09 25.50
N TRP A 306 -12.26 -5.93 24.43
CA TRP A 306 -12.25 -6.78 23.23
C TRP A 306 -11.59 -6.10 22.03
N SER A 307 -10.97 -4.92 22.21
CA SER A 307 -10.15 -4.28 21.18
C SER A 307 -8.72 -4.82 21.14
N ASP A 308 -8.31 -5.60 22.14
CA ASP A 308 -6.99 -6.22 22.22
C ASP A 308 -6.74 -7.22 21.07
N VAL A 309 -5.48 -7.60 20.92
CA VAL A 309 -4.99 -8.46 19.85
C VAL A 309 -4.32 -9.67 20.48
N ALA A 310 -4.67 -10.86 19.99
CA ALA A 310 -4.07 -12.13 20.40
C ALA A 310 -2.59 -12.19 19.99
N PRO A 311 -1.76 -12.98 20.70
CA PRO A 311 -0.34 -13.12 20.40
C PRO A 311 -0.13 -14.02 19.15
N PHE A 312 -0.52 -13.51 17.98
CA PHE A 312 -0.35 -14.20 16.71
C PHE A 312 1.13 -14.46 16.42
N ARG A 313 1.45 -15.64 15.91
CA ARG A 313 2.79 -15.97 15.39
C ARG A 313 2.88 -15.53 13.93
N ILE A 314 3.81 -14.64 13.64
CA ILE A 314 4.09 -14.13 12.30
C ILE A 314 5.40 -14.77 11.83
N LEU A 315 5.33 -15.58 10.77
CA LEU A 315 6.49 -16.15 10.11
C LEU A 315 6.80 -15.35 8.86
N SER A 316 8.00 -14.75 8.81
CA SER A 316 8.59 -14.23 7.59
C SER A 316 9.65 -15.20 7.09
N PHE A 317 9.68 -15.46 5.79
CA PHE A 317 10.66 -16.37 5.19
C PHE A 317 11.08 -15.88 3.80
N ASP A 318 12.23 -16.38 3.37
CA ASP A 318 12.85 -16.08 2.08
C ASP A 318 13.60 -17.34 1.59
N ILE A 319 13.79 -17.49 0.27
CA ILE A 319 14.45 -18.66 -0.34
C ILE A 319 15.56 -18.26 -1.29
N GLU A 320 16.59 -19.10 -1.36
CA GLU A 320 17.63 -18.99 -2.38
C GLU A 320 17.64 -20.21 -3.30
N CYS A 321 17.84 -19.94 -4.60
CA CYS A 321 17.90 -20.96 -5.64
C CYS A 321 19.21 -20.87 -6.42
N ALA A 322 19.85 -22.02 -6.68
CA ALA A 322 21.06 -22.07 -7.52
C ALA A 322 20.68 -22.20 -9.00
N GLY A 323 20.64 -21.06 -9.71
CA GLY A 323 20.31 -21.00 -11.13
C GLY A 323 21.47 -21.29 -12.09
N ARG A 324 21.13 -21.62 -13.34
CA ARG A 324 22.09 -21.67 -14.47
C ARG A 324 22.47 -20.26 -14.92
N LYS A 325 23.71 -20.07 -15.39
CA LYS A 325 24.21 -18.76 -15.86
C LYS A 325 23.33 -18.23 -17.01
N GLY A 326 22.86 -16.98 -16.88
CA GLY A 326 22.04 -16.30 -17.89
C GLY A 326 20.59 -16.80 -18.00
N VAL A 327 20.10 -17.56 -17.03
CA VAL A 327 18.70 -18.05 -17.00
C VAL A 327 18.13 -17.75 -15.61
N PHE A 328 16.94 -17.15 -15.57
CA PHE A 328 16.23 -16.97 -14.30
C PHE A 328 15.83 -18.36 -13.74
N PRO A 329 15.91 -18.59 -12.42
CA PRO A 329 15.63 -19.90 -11.85
C PRO A 329 14.30 -20.51 -12.31
N GLU A 330 14.35 -21.75 -12.80
CA GLU A 330 13.20 -22.55 -13.24
C GLU A 330 12.98 -23.70 -12.23
N PRO A 331 11.80 -23.83 -11.61
CA PRO A 331 11.58 -24.80 -10.52
C PRO A 331 11.77 -26.27 -10.95
N ASP A 332 11.60 -26.59 -12.24
CA ASP A 332 11.78 -27.96 -12.75
C ASP A 332 13.26 -28.37 -12.82
N LYS A 333 14.20 -27.43 -12.75
CA LYS A 333 15.63 -27.68 -13.01
C LYS A 333 16.53 -27.18 -11.89
N ASP A 334 16.31 -25.93 -11.48
CA ASP A 334 17.22 -25.22 -10.58
C ASP A 334 16.82 -25.50 -9.11
N PRO A 335 17.74 -25.98 -8.24
CA PRO A 335 17.42 -26.39 -6.88
C PRO A 335 17.26 -25.22 -5.91
N VAL A 336 16.39 -25.40 -4.91
CA VAL A 336 16.35 -24.59 -3.69
C VAL A 336 17.50 -25.01 -2.80
N ILE A 337 18.28 -24.04 -2.35
CA ILE A 337 19.53 -24.27 -1.62
C ILE A 337 19.51 -23.71 -0.21
N GLN A 338 18.72 -22.67 0.06
CA GLN A 338 18.53 -22.13 1.41
C GLN A 338 17.10 -21.66 1.62
N ILE A 339 16.60 -21.81 2.85
CA ILE A 339 15.33 -21.22 3.30
C ILE A 339 15.54 -20.60 4.68
N ALA A 340 15.49 -19.28 4.77
CA ALA A 340 15.62 -18.54 6.01
C ALA A 340 14.25 -18.24 6.62
N ASN A 341 14.13 -18.31 7.95
CA ASN A 341 12.88 -18.07 8.64
C ASN A 341 13.08 -17.20 9.89
N MET A 342 12.19 -16.23 10.05
CA MET A 342 12.09 -15.36 11.22
C MET A 342 10.68 -15.45 11.79
N VAL A 343 10.53 -15.85 13.05
CA VAL A 343 9.22 -15.95 13.71
C VAL A 343 9.16 -15.00 14.90
N ILE A 344 8.16 -14.13 14.88
CA ILE A 344 7.88 -13.15 15.94
C ILE A 344 6.45 -13.33 16.46
N ARG A 345 6.21 -13.01 17.74
CA ARG A 345 4.86 -12.91 18.28
C ARG A 345 4.40 -11.46 18.20
N GLN A 346 3.16 -11.25 17.78
CA GLN A 346 2.58 -9.91 17.67
C GLN A 346 2.70 -9.15 19.01
N GLY A 347 3.34 -7.99 18.98
CA GLY A 347 3.59 -7.14 20.15
C GLY A 347 4.98 -7.29 20.77
N GLU A 348 5.73 -8.35 20.45
CA GLU A 348 7.14 -8.48 20.82
C GLU A 348 8.03 -7.68 19.83
N LYS A 349 9.20 -7.22 20.28
CA LYS A 349 10.15 -6.46 19.45
C LYS A 349 11.11 -7.35 18.65
N GLU A 350 11.37 -8.56 19.13
CA GLU A 350 12.37 -9.46 18.57
C GLU A 350 11.79 -10.79 18.14
N ALA A 351 12.31 -11.35 17.04
CA ALA A 351 12.00 -12.70 16.62
C ALA A 351 12.62 -13.72 17.59
N PHE A 352 11.79 -14.62 18.11
CA PHE A 352 12.19 -15.68 19.05
C PHE A 352 12.67 -16.96 18.35
N ILE A 353 12.37 -17.13 17.06
CA ILE A 353 12.96 -18.15 16.20
C ILE A 353 13.67 -17.45 15.05
N ARG A 354 14.95 -17.79 14.88
CA ARG A 354 15.80 -17.38 13.76
C ARG A 354 16.52 -18.63 13.28
N ASN A 355 16.15 -19.14 12.12
CA ASN A 355 16.79 -20.34 11.59
C ASN A 355 16.96 -20.28 10.06
N VAL A 356 17.89 -21.09 9.56
CA VAL A 356 18.16 -21.23 8.14
C VAL A 356 18.37 -22.71 7.81
N PHE A 357 17.59 -23.19 6.85
CA PHE A 357 17.70 -24.53 6.30
C PHE A 357 18.65 -24.45 5.10
N THR A 358 19.76 -25.17 5.10
CA THR A 358 20.77 -25.12 4.04
C THR A 358 20.95 -26.47 3.37
N LEU A 359 21.16 -26.47 2.05
CA LEU A 359 21.64 -27.62 1.32
C LEU A 359 23.17 -27.67 1.45
N LYS A 360 23.70 -28.81 1.89
CA LYS A 360 25.09 -29.01 2.35
C LYS A 360 25.41 -28.28 3.66
N THR A 361 26.60 -28.56 4.19
CA THR A 361 27.13 -28.00 5.45
C THR A 361 27.29 -26.49 5.38
N CYS A 362 26.94 -25.79 6.46
CA CYS A 362 27.08 -24.35 6.57
C CYS A 362 27.75 -24.00 7.89
N ALA A 363 28.66 -23.01 7.89
CA ALA A 363 29.34 -22.60 9.11
C ALA A 363 28.36 -21.95 10.11
N PRO A 364 28.55 -22.10 11.44
CA PRO A 364 27.64 -21.56 12.45
C PRO A 364 27.44 -20.03 12.36
N ILE A 365 26.22 -19.59 12.64
CA ILE A 365 25.81 -18.18 12.66
C ILE A 365 25.37 -17.84 14.09
N VAL A 366 26.00 -16.83 14.70
CA VAL A 366 25.66 -16.41 16.07
C VAL A 366 24.22 -15.90 16.12
N GLY A 367 23.43 -16.40 17.07
CA GLY A 367 22.03 -16.00 17.26
C GLY A 367 21.02 -16.65 16.31
N SER A 368 21.46 -17.55 15.41
CA SER A 368 20.59 -18.26 14.46
C SER A 368 20.89 -19.76 14.43
N GLN A 369 19.84 -20.57 14.35
CA GLN A 369 19.98 -22.02 14.19
C GLN A 369 20.23 -22.38 12.71
N VAL A 370 21.33 -23.08 12.43
CA VAL A 370 21.67 -23.55 11.09
C VAL A 370 21.34 -25.04 11.00
N LEU A 371 20.46 -25.40 10.07
CA LEU A 371 20.02 -26.77 9.82
C LEU A 371 20.50 -27.20 8.43
N SER A 372 21.51 -28.06 8.35
CA SER A 372 22.12 -28.48 7.09
C SER A 372 21.61 -29.87 6.65
N PHE A 373 21.29 -30.01 5.37
CA PHE A 373 20.75 -31.25 4.77
C PHE A 373 21.59 -31.68 3.56
N GLU A 374 21.73 -32.99 3.35
CA GLU A 374 22.47 -33.52 2.20
C GLU A 374 21.66 -33.45 0.90
N THR A 375 20.34 -33.66 1.00
CA THR A 375 19.44 -33.66 -0.16
C THR A 375 18.39 -32.55 -0.08
N GLU A 376 18.02 -32.02 -1.24
CA GLU A 376 16.98 -30.99 -1.36
C GLU A 376 15.61 -31.53 -0.92
N ALA A 377 15.34 -32.82 -1.16
CA ALA A 377 14.09 -33.45 -0.74
C ALA A 377 13.92 -33.47 0.78
N GLU A 378 15.01 -33.73 1.53
CA GLU A 378 15.02 -33.66 2.99
C GLU A 378 14.84 -32.22 3.48
N LEU A 379 15.56 -31.26 2.88
CA LEU A 379 15.42 -29.84 3.19
C LEU A 379 13.96 -29.38 3.07
N LEU A 380 13.31 -29.65 1.94
CA LEU A 380 11.91 -29.28 1.70
C LEU A 380 10.97 -29.98 2.69
N LYS A 381 11.18 -31.28 2.93
CA LYS A 381 10.37 -32.05 3.89
C LYS A 381 10.48 -31.45 5.29
N SER A 382 11.68 -31.18 5.77
CA SER A 382 11.95 -30.63 7.09
C SER A 382 11.42 -29.20 7.24
N TRP A 383 11.48 -28.37 6.20
CA TRP A 383 10.85 -27.04 6.22
C TRP A 383 9.32 -27.12 6.32
N ALA A 384 8.69 -28.05 5.59
CA ALA A 384 7.25 -28.29 5.72
C ALA A 384 6.87 -28.82 7.12
N GLU A 385 7.73 -29.62 7.76
CA GLU A 385 7.55 -30.06 9.15
C GLU A 385 7.69 -28.88 10.12
N PHE A 386 8.68 -28.01 9.91
CA PHE A 386 8.86 -26.78 10.68
C PHE A 386 7.63 -25.87 10.65
N ILE A 387 7.05 -25.61 9.47
CA ILE A 387 5.80 -24.82 9.37
C ILE A 387 4.66 -25.47 10.17
N ARG A 388 4.54 -26.80 10.09
CA ARG A 388 3.49 -27.54 10.82
C ARG A 388 3.69 -27.46 12.34
N GLU A 389 4.94 -27.50 12.80
CA GLU A 389 5.29 -27.48 14.22
C GLU A 389 5.20 -26.09 14.86
N VAL A 390 5.73 -25.08 14.18
CA VAL A 390 5.64 -23.66 14.63
C VAL A 390 4.19 -23.18 14.64
N ASP A 391 3.36 -23.70 13.74
CA ASP A 391 1.96 -23.31 13.56
C ASP A 391 1.76 -21.77 13.46
N PRO A 392 2.40 -21.10 12.46
CA PRO A 392 2.26 -19.66 12.27
C PRO A 392 0.84 -19.26 11.85
N ASP A 393 0.37 -18.12 12.35
CA ASP A 393 -0.96 -17.57 12.03
C ASP A 393 -0.92 -16.72 10.77
N ILE A 394 0.17 -15.95 10.61
CA ILE A 394 0.42 -15.09 9.47
C ILE A 394 1.71 -15.54 8.79
N LEU A 395 1.63 -15.74 7.48
CA LEU A 395 2.78 -15.97 6.61
C LEU A 395 3.09 -14.69 5.84
N THR A 396 4.28 -14.15 6.02
CA THR A 396 4.75 -12.93 5.36
C THR A 396 6.14 -13.15 4.76
N GLY A 397 6.66 -12.10 4.14
CA GLY A 397 7.87 -12.08 3.32
C GLY A 397 7.69 -11.06 2.21
N TYR A 398 8.59 -11.08 1.23
CA TYR A 398 8.55 -10.15 0.10
C TYR A 398 8.40 -10.90 -1.22
N ASN A 399 7.23 -10.81 -1.87
CA ASN A 399 6.91 -11.55 -3.11
C ASN A 399 6.71 -13.07 -2.94
N ILE A 400 6.36 -13.51 -1.73
CA ILE A 400 6.14 -14.92 -1.38
C ILE A 400 5.04 -15.61 -2.18
N GLN A 401 4.02 -14.88 -2.63
CA GLN A 401 2.91 -15.48 -3.38
C GLN A 401 3.28 -15.79 -4.83
N ASN A 402 3.95 -14.85 -5.50
CA ASN A 402 4.26 -14.99 -6.92
C ASN A 402 5.57 -15.74 -7.17
N PHE A 403 6.49 -15.73 -6.21
CA PHE A 403 7.77 -16.41 -6.31
C PHE A 403 7.90 -17.55 -5.30
N ASP A 404 8.14 -17.28 -4.02
CA ASP A 404 8.67 -18.28 -3.07
C ASP A 404 7.78 -19.52 -2.91
N LEU A 405 6.52 -19.35 -2.50
CA LEU A 405 5.59 -20.48 -2.30
C LEU A 405 5.32 -21.20 -3.62
N CYS A 406 5.20 -20.46 -4.72
CA CYS A 406 4.97 -21.03 -6.05
C CYS A 406 6.16 -21.90 -6.48
N TYR A 407 7.38 -21.41 -6.25
CA TYR A 407 8.62 -22.10 -6.57
C TYR A 407 8.77 -23.37 -5.73
N LEU A 408 8.61 -23.25 -4.42
CA LEU A 408 8.69 -24.38 -3.48
C LEU A 408 7.69 -25.49 -3.81
N LEU A 409 6.42 -25.16 -4.09
CA LEU A 409 5.40 -26.14 -4.43
C LEU A 409 5.70 -26.89 -5.74
N LYS A 410 6.12 -26.16 -6.78
CA LYS A 410 6.50 -26.77 -8.08
C LYS A 410 7.77 -27.60 -7.95
N ARG A 411 8.75 -27.12 -7.19
CA ARG A 411 10.01 -27.85 -6.95
C ARG A 411 9.77 -29.15 -6.19
N ALA A 412 8.94 -29.11 -5.15
CA ALA A 412 8.53 -30.30 -4.42
C ALA A 412 7.79 -31.31 -5.32
N GLU A 413 6.96 -30.84 -6.26
CA GLU A 413 6.32 -31.69 -7.26
C GLU A 413 7.33 -32.33 -8.21
N ALA A 414 8.29 -31.56 -8.74
CA ALA A 414 9.35 -32.05 -9.62
C ALA A 414 10.22 -33.13 -8.94
N LEU A 415 10.51 -32.97 -7.65
CA LEU A 415 11.26 -33.93 -6.83
C LEU A 415 10.41 -35.05 -6.23
N LYS A 416 9.10 -35.05 -6.48
CA LYS A 416 8.13 -36.03 -5.95
C LYS A 416 8.07 -36.07 -4.41
N VAL A 417 8.26 -34.94 -3.74
CA VAL A 417 8.10 -34.79 -2.28
C VAL A 417 6.61 -34.66 -1.95
N THR A 418 5.91 -35.79 -1.87
CA THR A 418 4.45 -35.84 -1.77
C THR A 418 3.87 -35.26 -0.49
N THR A 419 4.67 -35.14 0.58
CA THR A 419 4.25 -34.62 1.90
C THR A 419 4.43 -33.10 2.06
N PHE A 420 5.17 -32.46 1.16
CA PHE A 420 5.41 -31.02 1.17
C PHE A 420 4.14 -30.17 1.04
N PRO A 421 3.22 -30.42 0.08
CA PRO A 421 2.13 -29.51 -0.23
C PRO A 421 0.98 -29.55 0.79
N PHE A 422 1.21 -30.01 2.02
CA PHE A 422 0.25 -30.00 3.12
C PHE A 422 0.68 -28.97 4.18
N LEU A 423 0.68 -27.70 3.79
CA LEU A 423 1.16 -26.56 4.60
C LEU A 423 0.07 -25.92 5.47
N GLY A 424 -1.21 -26.10 5.10
CA GLY A 424 -2.35 -25.60 5.86
C GLY A 424 -2.56 -26.32 7.20
N ARG A 425 -3.51 -25.81 8.00
CA ARG A 425 -3.94 -26.44 9.26
C ARG A 425 -4.81 -27.67 9.03
N ASP A 426 -5.47 -27.78 7.89
CA ASP A 426 -6.19 -28.99 7.47
C ASP A 426 -5.20 -30.09 7.07
N LYS A 427 -5.39 -31.31 7.59
CA LYS A 427 -4.47 -32.45 7.34
C LYS A 427 -4.62 -33.06 5.94
N LYS A 428 -5.77 -32.89 5.28
CA LYS A 428 -6.15 -33.59 4.05
C LYS A 428 -6.14 -32.70 2.81
N ILE A 429 -6.18 -31.39 2.98
CA ILE A 429 -6.20 -30.43 1.86
C ILE A 429 -4.78 -30.17 1.36
N LYS A 430 -4.58 -30.41 0.06
CA LYS A 430 -3.34 -30.05 -0.64
C LYS A 430 -3.36 -28.55 -0.99
N THR A 431 -2.27 -27.86 -0.68
CA THR A 431 -1.97 -26.51 -1.15
C THR A 431 -1.66 -26.55 -2.65
N VAL A 432 -2.38 -25.74 -3.41
CA VAL A 432 -2.27 -25.62 -4.86
C VAL A 432 -2.16 -24.16 -5.28
N VAL A 433 -1.42 -23.93 -6.37
CA VAL A 433 -1.27 -22.61 -6.98
C VAL A 433 -2.33 -22.43 -8.05
N LYS A 434 -2.99 -21.27 -8.06
CA LYS A 434 -3.95 -20.86 -9.10
C LYS A 434 -3.61 -19.48 -9.62
N ASP A 435 -3.63 -19.32 -10.93
CA ASP A 435 -3.40 -18.02 -11.56
C ASP A 435 -4.65 -17.15 -11.43
N VAL A 436 -4.47 -15.93 -10.94
CA VAL A 436 -5.55 -14.95 -10.74
C VAL A 436 -5.12 -13.61 -11.32
N MET A 437 -6.00 -12.98 -12.09
CA MET A 437 -5.77 -11.63 -12.59
C MET A 437 -6.45 -10.61 -11.69
N LEU A 438 -5.66 -9.75 -11.06
CA LEU A 438 -6.16 -8.60 -10.29
C LEU A 438 -6.19 -7.38 -11.21
N GLN A 439 -7.38 -6.80 -11.39
CA GLN A 439 -7.57 -5.64 -12.25
C GLN A 439 -8.43 -4.57 -11.57
N SER A 440 -7.90 -3.36 -11.46
CA SER A 440 -8.68 -2.17 -11.13
C SER A 440 -8.06 -0.92 -11.76
N LYS A 441 -8.85 0.16 -11.92
CA LYS A 441 -8.30 1.45 -12.39
C LYS A 441 -7.22 2.01 -11.44
N GLN A 442 -7.31 1.69 -10.14
CA GLN A 442 -6.40 2.18 -9.11
C GLN A 442 -5.10 1.37 -9.02
N MET A 443 -5.17 0.04 -9.13
CA MET A 443 -4.01 -0.86 -8.99
C MET A 443 -3.40 -1.29 -10.34
N GLY A 444 -4.04 -0.98 -11.46
CA GLY A 444 -3.67 -1.51 -12.77
C GLY A 444 -4.12 -2.96 -12.96
N LYS A 445 -3.53 -3.62 -13.97
CA LYS A 445 -3.74 -5.03 -14.31
C LYS A 445 -2.47 -5.80 -13.92
N ARG A 446 -2.60 -6.77 -13.03
CA ARG A 446 -1.48 -7.60 -12.56
C ARG A 446 -1.88 -9.05 -12.56
N GLU A 447 -0.96 -9.89 -13.03
CA GLU A 447 -1.05 -11.31 -12.78
C GLU A 447 -0.59 -11.57 -11.35
N ASN A 448 -1.38 -12.34 -10.59
CA ASN A 448 -1.04 -12.73 -9.23
C ASN A 448 -1.32 -14.24 -9.07
N LYS A 449 -0.73 -14.85 -8.05
CA LYS A 449 -1.01 -16.25 -7.70
C LYS A 449 -1.88 -16.31 -6.45
N SER A 450 -2.90 -17.15 -6.48
CA SER A 450 -3.72 -17.52 -5.33
C SER A 450 -3.29 -18.90 -4.86
N ILE A 451 -2.91 -18.99 -3.59
CA ILE A 451 -2.42 -20.22 -2.95
C ILE A 451 -3.32 -20.49 -1.75
N ASN A 452 -3.82 -21.71 -1.61
CA ASN A 452 -4.70 -22.08 -0.49
C ASN A 452 -3.89 -22.69 0.67
N ILE A 453 -3.95 -22.05 1.84
CA ILE A 453 -3.25 -22.46 3.06
C ILE A 453 -4.21 -22.28 4.24
N GLU A 454 -5.09 -23.25 4.38
CA GLU A 454 -6.30 -23.09 5.19
C GLU A 454 -5.95 -22.86 6.66
N GLY A 455 -6.56 -21.81 7.25
CA GLY A 455 -6.32 -21.39 8.63
C GLY A 455 -5.08 -20.55 8.86
N ARG A 456 -4.32 -20.19 7.81
CA ARG A 456 -3.17 -19.27 7.87
C ARG A 456 -3.39 -18.10 6.92
N VAL A 457 -3.18 -16.88 7.39
CA VAL A 457 -3.32 -15.69 6.54
C VAL A 457 -2.01 -15.39 5.84
N GLN A 458 -2.04 -15.32 4.51
CA GLN A 458 -0.91 -14.84 3.73
C GLN A 458 -0.94 -13.31 3.65
N PHE A 459 0.15 -12.68 4.08
CA PHE A 459 0.32 -11.24 4.15
C PHE A 459 1.61 -10.84 3.42
N ASP A 460 1.60 -10.91 2.10
CA ASP A 460 2.74 -10.57 1.25
C ASP A 460 2.99 -9.06 1.24
N LEU A 461 4.15 -8.64 1.75
CA LEU A 461 4.46 -7.22 1.93
C LEU A 461 4.57 -6.48 0.59
N LEU A 462 4.99 -7.14 -0.49
CA LEU A 462 5.04 -6.50 -1.80
C LEU A 462 3.63 -6.07 -2.24
N LEU A 463 2.63 -6.92 -2.01
CA LEU A 463 1.24 -6.61 -2.37
C LEU A 463 0.68 -5.46 -1.53
N VAL A 464 1.02 -5.40 -0.24
CA VAL A 464 0.65 -4.29 0.66
C VAL A 464 1.25 -2.98 0.14
N LEU A 465 2.55 -2.95 -0.14
CA LEU A 465 3.23 -1.76 -0.62
C LEU A 465 2.69 -1.28 -1.98
N LEU A 466 2.41 -2.22 -2.87
CA LEU A 466 1.83 -1.93 -4.19
C LEU A 466 0.40 -1.38 -4.12
N ARG A 467 -0.34 -1.65 -3.05
CA ARG A 467 -1.70 -1.15 -2.82
C ARG A 467 -1.69 0.23 -2.17
N ASP A 468 -0.87 0.38 -1.14
CA ASP A 468 -0.96 1.51 -0.23
C ASP A 468 0.01 2.65 -0.60
N TYR A 469 1.15 2.33 -1.22
CA TYR A 469 2.21 3.29 -1.53
C TYR A 469 2.45 3.46 -3.01
N LYS A 470 2.92 4.65 -3.39
CA LYS A 470 3.23 5.05 -4.77
C LYS A 470 4.73 5.36 -4.93
N LEU A 471 5.55 4.31 -4.97
CA LEU A 471 7.02 4.41 -5.04
C LEU A 471 7.58 4.39 -6.47
N ARG A 472 8.84 4.80 -6.64
CA ARG A 472 9.58 4.75 -7.92
C ARG A 472 10.08 3.32 -8.23
N SER A 473 10.49 2.59 -7.21
CA SER A 473 10.93 1.19 -7.25
C SER A 473 10.26 0.44 -6.09
N TYR A 474 9.94 -0.83 -6.32
CA TYR A 474 9.33 -1.75 -5.33
C TYR A 474 10.23 -2.97 -5.09
N THR A 475 11.55 -2.83 -5.28
CA THR A 475 12.49 -3.86 -4.81
C THR A 475 12.58 -3.79 -3.29
N LEU A 476 12.85 -4.92 -2.62
CA LEU A 476 13.02 -4.95 -1.15
C LEU A 476 14.09 -3.94 -0.70
N ASN A 477 15.16 -3.78 -1.49
CA ASN A 477 16.21 -2.77 -1.31
C ASN A 477 15.67 -1.34 -1.28
N ALA A 478 14.95 -0.92 -2.33
CA ALA A 478 14.46 0.44 -2.45
C ALA A 478 13.47 0.80 -1.33
N VAL A 479 12.60 -0.15 -0.96
CA VAL A 479 11.59 0.08 0.09
C VAL A 479 12.22 0.07 1.48
N SER A 480 13.22 -0.79 1.73
CA SER A 480 13.97 -0.78 2.99
C SER A 480 14.74 0.51 3.16
N PHE A 481 15.37 1.03 2.10
CA PHE A 481 16.03 2.33 2.17
C PHE A 481 15.03 3.46 2.40
N HIS A 482 13.89 3.44 1.71
CA HIS A 482 12.88 4.49 1.83
C HIS A 482 12.28 4.58 3.24
N PHE A 483 11.96 3.45 3.87
CA PHE A 483 11.24 3.43 5.15
C PHE A 483 12.12 3.20 6.38
N LEU A 484 13.23 2.47 6.23
CA LEU A 484 14.14 2.10 7.33
C LEU A 484 15.49 2.81 7.26
N GLN A 485 15.78 3.55 6.17
CA GLN A 485 17.10 4.14 5.89
C GLN A 485 18.23 3.09 5.86
N GLU A 486 17.88 1.85 5.53
CA GLU A 486 18.80 0.71 5.51
C GLU A 486 19.02 0.23 4.07
N GLN A 487 20.28 -0.04 3.72
CA GLN A 487 20.65 -0.69 2.46
C GLN A 487 21.23 -2.07 2.78
N LYS A 488 20.91 -3.06 1.95
CA LYS A 488 21.58 -4.37 2.00
C LYS A 488 22.49 -4.56 0.77
N GLU A 489 23.45 -5.46 0.91
CA GLU A 489 24.10 -6.07 -0.25
C GLU A 489 23.03 -6.75 -1.12
N ASP A 490 23.16 -6.66 -2.44
CA ASP A 490 22.27 -7.32 -3.39
C ASP A 490 23.10 -8.29 -4.24
N VAL A 491 23.07 -9.58 -3.92
CA VAL A 491 23.91 -10.58 -4.57
C VAL A 491 23.27 -10.99 -5.89
N HIS A 492 24.00 -10.85 -7.00
CA HIS A 492 23.47 -11.22 -8.32
C HIS A 492 23.21 -12.74 -8.42
N TYR A 493 22.07 -13.14 -8.97
CA TYR A 493 21.66 -14.54 -9.08
C TYR A 493 22.69 -15.46 -9.78
N SER A 494 23.50 -14.91 -10.68
CA SER A 494 24.55 -15.70 -11.36
C SER A 494 25.72 -16.11 -10.46
N ILE A 495 25.90 -15.43 -9.32
CA ILE A 495 26.99 -15.64 -8.37
C ILE A 495 26.55 -16.60 -7.25
N ILE A 496 25.25 -16.66 -6.95
CA ILE A 496 24.68 -17.53 -5.91
C ILE A 496 25.11 -18.99 -6.11
N SER A 497 25.08 -19.48 -7.35
CA SER A 497 25.54 -20.84 -7.69
C SER A 497 27.03 -21.05 -7.44
N ASP A 498 27.86 -20.03 -7.65
CA ASP A 498 29.31 -20.10 -7.40
C ASP A 498 29.58 -20.10 -5.87
N LEU A 499 28.86 -19.28 -5.09
CA LEU A 499 28.92 -19.26 -3.62
C LEU A 499 28.44 -20.58 -2.99
N GLN A 500 27.36 -21.17 -3.50
CA GLN A 500 26.83 -22.44 -3.00
C GLN A 500 27.81 -23.61 -3.23
N ASN A 501 28.53 -23.58 -4.36
CA ASN A 501 29.50 -24.61 -4.73
C ASN A 501 30.90 -24.38 -4.12
N GLY A 502 31.10 -23.29 -3.39
CA GLY A 502 32.30 -23.05 -2.59
C GLY A 502 32.33 -23.88 -1.30
N ASP A 503 32.84 -23.28 -0.22
CA ASP A 503 32.97 -23.90 1.10
C ASP A 503 31.77 -23.59 2.01
N ASP A 504 31.87 -24.00 3.27
CA ASP A 504 30.86 -23.76 4.29
C ASP A 504 30.77 -22.27 4.71
N HIS A 505 31.85 -21.51 4.57
CA HIS A 505 31.90 -20.07 4.81
C HIS A 505 31.21 -19.26 3.70
N SER A 506 31.41 -19.62 2.43
CA SER A 506 30.68 -19.00 1.32
C SER A 506 29.18 -19.27 1.41
N ARG A 507 28.78 -20.47 1.85
CA ARG A 507 27.38 -20.80 2.15
C ARG A 507 26.85 -20.04 3.37
N LYS A 508 27.68 -19.80 4.39
CA LYS A 508 27.32 -18.95 5.54
C LYS A 508 27.06 -17.51 5.12
N ARG A 509 27.87 -16.92 4.23
CA ARG A 509 27.61 -15.58 3.68
C ARG A 509 26.24 -15.52 3.00
N LEU A 510 25.92 -16.52 2.18
CA LEU A 510 24.60 -16.62 1.54
C LEU A 510 23.47 -16.78 2.57
N ALA A 511 23.70 -17.55 3.64
CA ALA A 511 22.71 -17.75 4.70
C ALA A 511 22.45 -16.47 5.50
N VAL A 512 23.48 -15.67 5.78
CA VAL A 512 23.32 -14.34 6.41
C VAL A 512 22.54 -13.39 5.51
N TYR A 513 22.83 -13.41 4.20
CA TYR A 513 22.08 -12.66 3.20
C TYR A 513 20.60 -13.04 3.18
N CYS A 514 20.29 -14.34 3.10
CA CYS A 514 18.90 -14.84 3.10
C CYS A 514 18.19 -14.55 4.45
N LEU A 515 18.89 -14.66 5.58
CA LEU A 515 18.34 -14.26 6.89
C LEU A 515 17.99 -12.77 6.97
N LYS A 516 18.81 -11.91 6.34
CA LYS A 516 18.51 -10.48 6.23
C LYS A 516 17.24 -10.23 5.41
N ASP A 517 17.11 -10.91 4.28
CA ASP A 517 15.95 -10.83 3.39
C ASP A 517 14.67 -11.35 4.05
N ALA A 518 14.75 -12.39 4.88
CA ALA A 518 13.62 -12.84 5.69
C ALA A 518 13.29 -11.88 6.85
N TYR A 519 14.25 -11.08 7.35
CA TYR A 519 14.04 -10.18 8.50
C TYR A 519 13.48 -8.80 8.12
N LEU A 520 13.95 -8.21 7.01
CA LEU A 520 13.51 -6.89 6.55
C LEU A 520 11.97 -6.76 6.42
N PRO A 521 11.23 -7.75 5.91
CA PRO A 521 9.76 -7.70 5.86
C PRO A 521 9.11 -7.55 7.24
N LEU A 522 9.63 -8.19 8.29
CA LEU A 522 9.09 -8.02 9.65
C LEU A 522 9.31 -6.60 10.16
N ARG A 523 10.49 -6.02 9.94
CA ARG A 523 10.79 -4.64 10.32
C ARG A 523 9.88 -3.64 9.59
N LEU A 524 9.69 -3.85 8.29
CA LEU A 524 8.80 -3.03 7.48
C LEU A 524 7.34 -3.15 7.93
N LEU A 525 6.86 -4.37 8.24
CA LEU A 525 5.51 -4.57 8.75
C LEU A 525 5.25 -3.81 10.05
N ASP A 526 6.20 -3.80 10.98
CA ASP A 526 6.06 -3.06 12.25
C ASP A 526 6.18 -1.54 12.06
N LYS A 527 7.16 -1.06 11.27
CA LYS A 527 7.33 0.37 10.97
C LYS A 527 6.10 0.95 10.27
N LEU A 528 5.48 0.19 9.37
CA LEU A 528 4.28 0.60 8.64
C LEU A 528 2.98 0.24 9.35
N MET A 529 3.07 -0.46 10.49
CA MET A 529 1.92 -0.93 11.29
C MET A 529 0.89 -1.73 10.46
N ALA A 530 1.35 -2.41 9.41
CA ALA A 530 0.48 -2.89 8.34
C ALA A 530 -0.55 -3.91 8.82
N VAL A 531 -0.13 -4.87 9.66
CA VAL A 531 -1.02 -5.91 10.21
C VAL A 531 -2.13 -5.27 11.05
N ILE A 532 -1.79 -4.33 11.93
CA ILE A 532 -2.75 -3.64 12.80
C ILE A 532 -3.75 -2.82 11.99
N ASN A 533 -3.27 -2.04 11.02
CA ASN A 533 -4.11 -1.21 10.16
C ASN A 533 -5.12 -2.06 9.37
N TYR A 534 -4.69 -3.23 8.87
CA TYR A 534 -5.57 -4.14 8.14
C TYR A 534 -6.53 -4.89 9.07
N MET A 535 -6.12 -5.27 10.29
CA MET A 535 -7.02 -5.86 11.28
C MET A 535 -8.14 -4.88 11.66
N GLU A 536 -7.82 -3.61 11.92
CA GLU A 536 -8.82 -2.58 12.24
C GLU A 536 -9.73 -2.30 11.04
N MET A 537 -9.19 -2.28 9.83
CA MET A 537 -10.01 -2.22 8.61
C MET A 537 -10.99 -3.40 8.51
N ALA A 538 -10.56 -4.61 8.84
CA ALA A 538 -11.41 -5.81 8.82
C ALA A 538 -12.51 -5.75 9.90
N ARG A 539 -12.19 -5.22 11.08
CA ARG A 539 -13.13 -4.97 12.19
C ARG A 539 -14.19 -3.93 11.81
N VAL A 540 -13.78 -2.79 11.24
CA VAL A 540 -14.66 -1.68 10.85
C VAL A 540 -15.57 -2.03 9.68
N THR A 541 -15.05 -2.75 8.68
CA THR A 541 -15.79 -3.08 7.45
C THR A 541 -16.53 -4.41 7.53
N GLY A 542 -16.20 -5.23 8.53
CA GLY A 542 -16.87 -6.51 8.76
C GLY A 542 -16.60 -7.53 7.66
N VAL A 543 -15.38 -7.58 7.13
CA VAL A 543 -14.93 -8.55 6.12
C VAL A 543 -13.74 -9.36 6.65
N PRO A 544 -13.46 -10.56 6.10
CA PRO A 544 -12.26 -11.32 6.47
C PRO A 544 -10.96 -10.56 6.18
N LEU A 545 -9.90 -10.82 6.97
CA LEU A 545 -8.60 -10.16 6.80
C LEU A 545 -8.00 -10.40 5.41
N SER A 546 -8.09 -11.64 4.91
CA SER A 546 -7.61 -12.04 3.58
C SER A 546 -8.28 -11.29 2.42
N TYR A 547 -9.52 -10.82 2.59
CA TYR A 547 -10.25 -10.06 1.56
C TYR A 547 -9.65 -8.67 1.35
N LEU A 548 -8.99 -8.11 2.37
CA LEU A 548 -8.39 -6.78 2.25
C LEU A 548 -7.20 -6.75 1.28
N LEU A 549 -6.53 -7.88 1.06
CA LEU A 549 -5.43 -8.02 0.10
C LEU A 549 -5.92 -8.47 -1.27
N THR A 550 -6.87 -9.41 -1.30
CA THR A 550 -7.31 -10.09 -2.53
C THR A 550 -8.51 -9.44 -3.23
N ARG A 551 -9.29 -8.61 -2.51
CA ARG A 551 -10.49 -7.94 -3.04
C ARG A 551 -10.33 -6.41 -3.03
N GLY A 552 -11.21 -5.75 -3.78
CA GLY A 552 -11.27 -4.29 -3.89
C GLY A 552 -12.13 -3.63 -2.81
N GLN A 553 -12.33 -2.31 -2.92
CA GLN A 553 -13.08 -1.54 -1.92
C GLN A 553 -14.59 -1.88 -1.88
N GLN A 554 -15.18 -2.35 -2.99
CA GLN A 554 -16.63 -2.60 -3.09
C GLN A 554 -17.15 -3.60 -2.04
N ILE A 555 -16.40 -4.67 -1.75
CA ILE A 555 -16.88 -5.71 -0.81
C ILE A 555 -17.05 -5.18 0.62
N LYS A 556 -16.25 -4.17 1.00
CA LYS A 556 -16.30 -3.51 2.31
C LYS A 556 -17.62 -2.77 2.49
N VAL A 557 -17.97 -1.94 1.51
CA VAL A 557 -19.23 -1.16 1.50
C VAL A 557 -20.44 -2.10 1.42
N VAL A 558 -20.35 -3.16 0.60
CA VAL A 558 -21.43 -4.18 0.53
C VAL A 558 -21.65 -4.84 1.88
N SER A 559 -20.60 -5.24 2.60
CA SER A 559 -20.73 -5.84 3.94
C SER A 559 -21.42 -4.90 4.92
N GLN A 560 -20.98 -3.63 4.98
CA GLN A 560 -21.58 -2.62 5.87
C GLN A 560 -23.05 -2.35 5.52
N LEU A 561 -23.36 -2.21 4.23
CA LEU A 561 -24.73 -1.93 3.78
C LEU A 561 -25.65 -3.13 4.01
N LEU A 562 -25.18 -4.38 3.87
CA LEU A 562 -25.95 -5.57 4.21
C LEU A 562 -26.30 -5.64 5.70
N ARG A 563 -25.35 -5.32 6.58
CA ARG A 563 -25.57 -5.31 8.04
C ARG A 563 -26.67 -4.32 8.42
N LYS A 564 -26.60 -3.08 7.91
CA LYS A 564 -27.62 -2.05 8.16
C LYS A 564 -28.95 -2.32 7.46
N ALA A 565 -28.93 -2.88 6.26
CA ALA A 565 -30.16 -3.26 5.56
C ALA A 565 -30.96 -4.33 6.34
N ARG A 566 -30.27 -5.28 6.97
CA ARG A 566 -30.88 -6.31 7.80
C ARG A 566 -31.63 -5.73 9.01
N GLU A 567 -31.08 -4.70 9.66
CA GLU A 567 -31.72 -4.00 10.79
C GLU A 567 -33.08 -3.37 10.41
N GLN A 568 -33.30 -3.09 9.12
CA GLN A 568 -34.50 -2.44 8.59
C GLN A 568 -35.34 -3.34 7.65
N ASP A 569 -35.10 -4.65 7.62
CA ASP A 569 -35.78 -5.60 6.73
C ASP A 569 -35.68 -5.28 5.22
N LEU A 570 -34.54 -4.72 4.80
CA LEU A 570 -34.27 -4.35 3.41
C LEU A 570 -33.45 -5.42 2.69
N LEU A 571 -33.77 -5.66 1.42
CA LEU A 571 -33.12 -6.64 0.55
C LEU A 571 -32.42 -5.99 -0.63
N PHE A 572 -31.25 -6.52 -1.00
CA PHE A 572 -30.49 -6.06 -2.16
C PHE A 572 -31.01 -6.69 -3.45
N PRO A 573 -31.40 -5.90 -4.46
CA PRO A 573 -31.66 -6.43 -5.78
C PRO A 573 -30.36 -6.87 -6.45
N VAL A 574 -30.46 -7.87 -7.33
CA VAL A 574 -29.32 -8.27 -8.15
C VAL A 574 -29.29 -7.46 -9.43
N HIS A 575 -28.44 -6.43 -9.46
CA HIS A 575 -28.20 -5.66 -10.68
C HIS A 575 -27.29 -6.42 -11.67
N LYS A 576 -27.61 -6.31 -12.96
CA LYS A 576 -26.68 -6.69 -14.03
C LYS A 576 -25.76 -5.51 -14.31
N ALA A 577 -24.47 -5.79 -14.47
CA ALA A 577 -23.49 -4.77 -14.80
C ALA A 577 -23.70 -4.33 -16.26
N GLU A 578 -24.14 -3.10 -16.46
CA GLU A 578 -24.26 -2.46 -17.77
C GLU A 578 -23.37 -1.23 -17.78
N ALA A 579 -22.52 -1.10 -18.81
CA ALA A 579 -21.68 0.08 -18.98
C ALA A 579 -22.55 1.19 -19.61
N GLY A 580 -22.87 2.20 -18.81
CA GLY A 580 -23.58 3.41 -19.27
C GLY A 580 -22.62 4.56 -19.56
N ASP A 581 -23.17 5.70 -19.96
CA ASP A 581 -22.40 6.93 -20.18
C ASP A 581 -21.83 7.49 -18.86
N ASP A 582 -20.65 8.12 -18.94
CA ASP A 582 -20.02 8.76 -17.79
C ASP A 582 -20.82 9.98 -17.32
N TYR A 583 -20.66 10.38 -16.06
CA TYR A 583 -21.40 11.51 -15.49
C TYR A 583 -20.49 12.71 -15.19
N GLU A 584 -21.09 13.90 -15.11
CA GLU A 584 -20.36 15.14 -14.83
C GLU A 584 -19.79 15.14 -13.40
N GLY A 585 -18.45 15.15 -13.29
CA GLY A 585 -17.72 15.13 -12.02
C GLY A 585 -17.62 16.48 -11.31
N ALA A 586 -16.61 16.64 -10.46
CA ALA A 586 -16.37 17.86 -9.69
C ALA A 586 -15.95 19.05 -10.57
N ILE A 587 -16.14 20.27 -10.05
CA ILE A 587 -15.66 21.52 -10.67
C ILE A 587 -14.31 21.93 -10.07
N VAL A 588 -13.45 22.48 -10.91
CA VAL A 588 -12.19 23.13 -10.51
C VAL A 588 -12.26 24.58 -10.97
N ILE A 589 -12.24 25.51 -10.01
CA ILE A 589 -12.25 26.95 -10.29
C ILE A 589 -10.99 27.29 -11.09
N GLU A 590 -11.15 28.13 -12.12
CA GLU A 590 -10.00 28.55 -12.93
C GLU A 590 -8.95 29.27 -12.07
N PRO A 591 -7.69 28.78 -12.06
CA PRO A 591 -6.64 29.39 -11.25
C PRO A 591 -6.26 30.76 -11.80
N VAL A 592 -6.19 31.75 -10.91
CA VAL A 592 -5.47 33.00 -11.20
C VAL A 592 -3.98 32.70 -11.06
N ARG A 593 -3.34 32.32 -12.17
CA ARG A 593 -1.94 31.89 -12.19
C ARG A 593 -1.01 33.02 -11.75
N GLY A 594 0.02 32.69 -11.00
CA GLY A 594 0.99 33.66 -10.54
C GLY A 594 1.83 33.20 -9.37
N TYR A 595 2.85 33.98 -9.07
CA TYR A 595 3.57 33.94 -7.81
C TYR A 595 2.96 34.96 -6.84
N TYR A 596 2.59 34.49 -5.66
CA TYR A 596 1.94 35.26 -4.61
C TYR A 596 2.90 35.36 -3.42
N ASP A 597 3.45 36.56 -3.21
CA ASP A 597 4.21 36.91 -2.01
C ASP A 597 3.32 37.53 -0.93
N VAL A 598 2.07 37.05 -0.86
CA VAL A 598 1.11 37.41 0.19
C VAL A 598 0.48 36.12 0.72
N PRO A 599 0.19 36.02 2.02
CA PRO A 599 -0.52 34.89 2.61
C PRO A 599 -1.82 34.53 1.88
N ILE A 600 -1.95 33.24 1.52
CA ILE A 600 -3.17 32.67 0.93
C ILE A 600 -3.77 31.67 1.91
N ALA A 601 -4.95 31.97 2.45
CA ALA A 601 -5.66 31.06 3.34
C ALA A 601 -6.41 29.99 2.54
N THR A 602 -6.34 28.74 2.98
CA THR A 602 -7.08 27.62 2.39
C THR A 602 -8.20 27.22 3.33
N LEU A 603 -9.44 27.23 2.82
CA LEU A 603 -10.62 26.76 3.52
C LEU A 603 -11.11 25.49 2.83
N ASP A 604 -11.36 24.42 3.57
CA ASP A 604 -11.73 23.11 3.03
C ASP A 604 -12.99 22.54 3.70
N PHE A 605 -13.80 21.80 2.95
CA PHE A 605 -15.00 21.16 3.46
C PHE A 605 -14.66 19.83 4.14
N SER A 606 -14.94 19.72 5.44
CA SER A 606 -14.69 18.48 6.17
C SER A 606 -15.58 17.35 5.63
N SER A 607 -14.97 16.33 5.02
CA SER A 607 -15.69 15.18 4.44
C SER A 607 -16.84 15.58 3.50
N LEU A 608 -16.57 16.44 2.50
CA LEU A 608 -17.57 17.05 1.61
C LEU A 608 -18.68 16.09 1.14
N TYR A 609 -18.33 15.01 0.42
CA TYR A 609 -19.32 14.10 -0.15
C TYR A 609 -20.13 13.33 0.89
N PRO A 610 -19.51 12.72 1.92
CA PRO A 610 -20.27 12.19 3.06
C PRO A 610 -21.25 13.20 3.68
N SER A 611 -20.80 14.44 3.88
CA SER A 611 -21.62 15.51 4.48
C SER A 611 -22.81 15.90 3.60
N ILE A 612 -22.62 16.00 2.28
CA ILE A 612 -23.71 16.22 1.31
C ILE A 612 -24.74 15.09 1.38
N MET A 613 -24.28 13.84 1.35
CA MET A 613 -25.15 12.67 1.41
C MET A 613 -26.01 12.67 2.67
N MET A 614 -25.43 13.02 3.82
CA MET A 614 -26.15 13.12 5.09
C MET A 614 -27.13 14.30 5.14
N ALA A 615 -26.68 15.52 4.79
CA ALA A 615 -27.46 16.75 4.91
C ALA A 615 -28.73 16.72 4.05
N HIS A 616 -28.64 16.13 2.85
CA HIS A 616 -29.73 16.06 1.89
C HIS A 616 -30.41 14.68 1.82
N ASN A 617 -30.11 13.78 2.77
CA ASN A 617 -30.72 12.45 2.90
C ASN A 617 -30.64 11.60 1.60
N LEU A 618 -29.50 11.64 0.90
CA LEU A 618 -29.31 10.91 -0.36
C LEU A 618 -28.99 9.44 -0.10
N CYS A 619 -29.87 8.55 -0.55
CA CYS A 619 -29.72 7.10 -0.38
C CYS A 619 -30.51 6.34 -1.45
N TYR A 620 -30.15 5.07 -1.68
CA TYR A 620 -30.95 4.13 -2.47
C TYR A 620 -32.41 4.08 -2.00
N THR A 621 -32.61 4.07 -0.68
CA THR A 621 -33.94 3.91 -0.05
C THR A 621 -34.79 5.18 -0.06
N THR A 622 -34.21 6.33 -0.41
CA THR A 622 -34.88 7.63 -0.42
C THR A 622 -35.06 8.19 -1.83
N LEU A 623 -34.46 7.55 -2.85
CA LEU A 623 -34.59 7.92 -4.26
C LEU A 623 -36.03 7.74 -4.74
N LEU A 624 -36.64 8.79 -5.28
CA LEU A 624 -37.95 8.74 -5.90
C LEU A 624 -37.82 8.43 -7.39
N GLN A 625 -38.39 7.30 -7.80
CA GLN A 625 -38.49 6.93 -9.21
C GLN A 625 -39.56 7.79 -9.92
N PRO A 626 -39.44 8.03 -11.24
CA PRO A 626 -40.43 8.78 -11.99
C PRO A 626 -41.86 8.24 -11.80
N GLY A 627 -42.83 9.14 -11.55
CA GLY A 627 -44.24 8.77 -11.32
C GLY A 627 -44.59 8.34 -9.89
N MET A 628 -43.60 8.07 -9.03
CA MET A 628 -43.86 7.67 -7.63
C MET A 628 -44.37 8.83 -6.77
N GLN A 629 -44.02 10.07 -7.13
CA GLN A 629 -44.52 11.25 -6.43
C GLN A 629 -46.06 11.32 -6.48
N GLN A 630 -46.64 11.12 -7.66
CA GLN A 630 -48.10 11.14 -7.83
C GLN A 630 -48.75 9.92 -7.16
N LYS A 631 -48.15 8.73 -7.31
CA LYS A 631 -48.70 7.49 -6.72
C LYS A 631 -48.72 7.48 -5.20
N LEU A 632 -47.74 8.13 -4.56
CA LEU A 632 -47.63 8.22 -3.10
C LEU A 632 -48.24 9.50 -2.53
N GLU A 633 -48.87 10.33 -3.39
CA GLU A 633 -49.51 11.60 -3.01
C GLU A 633 -48.59 12.51 -2.19
N LEU A 634 -47.30 12.57 -2.56
CA LEU A 634 -46.29 13.33 -1.82
C LEU A 634 -46.38 14.83 -2.14
N GLY A 635 -46.50 15.65 -1.09
CA GLY A 635 -46.49 17.11 -1.19
C GLY A 635 -45.07 17.66 -1.44
N PRO A 636 -44.93 18.93 -1.88
CA PRO A 636 -43.63 19.57 -2.11
C PRO A 636 -42.71 19.58 -0.88
N GLU A 637 -43.28 19.54 0.33
CA GLU A 637 -42.52 19.51 1.57
C GLU A 637 -41.90 18.14 1.88
N ASP A 638 -42.32 17.08 1.19
CA ASP A 638 -41.94 15.70 1.49
C ASP A 638 -40.69 15.24 0.75
N PHE A 639 -40.25 15.99 -0.25
CA PHE A 639 -39.09 15.64 -1.07
C PHE A 639 -38.26 16.88 -1.41
N ILE A 640 -37.06 16.64 -1.94
CA ILE A 640 -36.19 17.66 -2.51
C ILE A 640 -35.94 17.35 -3.98
N ARG A 641 -35.73 18.38 -4.79
CA ARG A 641 -35.18 18.27 -6.14
C ARG A 641 -33.72 18.68 -6.10
N THR A 642 -32.86 17.78 -6.54
CA THR A 642 -31.41 18.01 -6.60
C THR A 642 -31.06 18.90 -7.81
N PRO A 643 -29.87 19.55 -7.83
CA PRO A 643 -29.46 20.36 -8.97
C PRO A 643 -29.33 19.55 -10.28
N SER A 644 -29.09 18.23 -10.20
CA SER A 644 -29.08 17.34 -11.37
C SER A 644 -30.49 16.90 -11.82
N GLY A 645 -31.55 17.34 -11.13
CA GLY A 645 -32.93 17.06 -11.49
C GLY A 645 -33.54 15.79 -10.87
N ASN A 646 -32.80 15.05 -10.04
CA ASN A 646 -33.27 13.86 -9.35
C ASN A 646 -34.07 14.22 -8.09
N PHE A 647 -34.99 13.35 -7.67
CA PHE A 647 -35.87 13.58 -6.51
C PHE A 647 -35.57 12.60 -5.37
N PHE A 648 -35.50 13.11 -4.14
CA PHE A 648 -35.28 12.31 -2.93
C PHE A 648 -36.24 12.72 -1.82
N VAL A 649 -36.78 11.76 -1.05
CA VAL A 649 -37.63 12.08 0.10
C VAL A 649 -36.83 12.66 1.26
N LYS A 650 -37.45 13.59 2.01
CA LYS A 650 -36.86 14.15 3.22
C LYS A 650 -36.86 13.13 4.38
N SER A 651 -36.04 13.39 5.39
CA SER A 651 -35.77 12.48 6.51
C SER A 651 -37.00 12.15 7.38
N HIS A 652 -38.03 13.00 7.41
CA HIS A 652 -39.28 12.74 8.14
C HIS A 652 -40.13 11.64 7.50
N LYS A 653 -39.99 11.38 6.19
CA LYS A 653 -40.64 10.25 5.52
C LYS A 653 -39.83 8.97 5.64
N ARG A 654 -38.50 9.08 5.45
CA ARG A 654 -37.57 7.97 5.62
C ARG A 654 -36.16 8.49 5.85
N LYS A 655 -35.47 7.93 6.85
CA LYS A 655 -34.03 8.11 7.02
C LYS A 655 -33.28 7.19 6.07
N GLY A 656 -32.36 7.74 5.29
CA GLY A 656 -31.54 6.95 4.37
C GLY A 656 -30.51 6.08 5.10
N LEU A 657 -30.30 4.86 4.60
CA LEU A 657 -29.26 3.95 5.10
C LEU A 657 -27.84 4.50 4.93
N LEU A 658 -27.51 5.08 3.78
CA LEU A 658 -26.18 5.63 3.53
C LEU A 658 -25.84 6.79 4.50
N PRO A 659 -26.74 7.77 4.73
CA PRO A 659 -26.59 8.75 5.79
C PRO A 659 -26.33 8.16 7.19
N GLU A 660 -27.02 7.08 7.55
CA GLU A 660 -26.83 6.42 8.86
C GLU A 660 -25.46 5.75 8.96
N ILE A 661 -25.05 4.99 7.93
CA ILE A 661 -23.70 4.38 7.86
C ILE A 661 -22.62 5.45 7.97
N LEU A 662 -22.73 6.54 7.22
CA LEU A 662 -21.76 7.62 7.25
C LEU A 662 -21.70 8.31 8.62
N ARG A 663 -22.86 8.52 9.26
CA ARG A 663 -22.92 9.09 10.61
C ARG A 663 -22.22 8.18 11.62
N ASP A 664 -22.47 6.87 11.56
CA ASP A 664 -21.85 5.89 12.44
C ASP A 664 -20.32 5.83 12.22
N LEU A 665 -19.87 5.83 10.96
CA LEU A 665 -18.45 5.83 10.62
C LEU A 665 -17.73 7.09 11.10
N LEU A 666 -18.32 8.27 10.89
CA LEU A 666 -17.74 9.55 11.31
C LEU A 666 -17.76 9.71 12.84
N ALA A 667 -18.83 9.28 13.51
CA ALA A 667 -18.91 9.28 14.97
C ALA A 667 -17.87 8.34 15.59
N ALA A 668 -17.71 7.13 15.02
CA ALA A 668 -16.67 6.20 15.43
C ALA A 668 -15.26 6.77 15.18
N ARG A 669 -15.04 7.49 14.06
CA ARG A 669 -13.75 8.14 13.78
C ARG A 669 -13.44 9.21 14.82
N LYS A 670 -14.42 10.04 15.15
CA LYS A 670 -14.29 11.08 16.19
C LYS A 670 -13.96 10.48 17.56
N LYS A 671 -14.61 9.38 17.93
CA LYS A 671 -14.31 8.62 19.16
C LYS A 671 -12.87 8.08 19.13
N ALA A 672 -12.46 7.43 18.04
CA ALA A 672 -11.12 6.88 17.90
C ALA A 672 -10.02 7.96 18.00
N LYS A 673 -10.19 9.13 17.36
CA LYS A 673 -9.26 10.26 17.49
C LYS A 673 -9.17 10.79 18.93
N LYS A 674 -10.32 10.88 19.62
CA LYS A 674 -10.37 11.30 21.03
C LYS A 674 -9.65 10.30 21.93
N ASP A 675 -9.86 9.01 21.73
CA ASP A 675 -9.22 7.94 22.49
C ASP A 675 -7.70 7.95 22.22
N LEU A 676 -7.29 8.11 20.96
CA LEU A 676 -5.88 8.23 20.55
C LEU A 676 -5.15 9.36 21.29
N LYS A 677 -5.80 10.52 21.44
CA LYS A 677 -5.25 11.69 22.15
C LYS A 677 -5.03 11.45 23.64
N ASN A 678 -5.84 10.57 24.26
CA ASN A 678 -5.78 10.28 25.70
C ASN A 678 -4.94 9.04 26.02
N GLU A 679 -4.61 8.21 25.03
CA GLU A 679 -3.85 6.98 25.22
C GLU A 679 -2.36 7.29 25.41
N THR A 680 -1.69 6.50 26.24
CA THR A 680 -0.26 6.62 26.55
C THR A 680 0.54 5.41 26.08
N ASP A 681 -0.10 4.22 26.03
CA ASP A 681 0.54 3.00 25.58
C ASP A 681 0.85 3.06 24.07
N PRO A 682 2.11 2.89 23.65
CA PRO A 682 2.50 2.98 22.23
C PRO A 682 1.76 1.99 21.34
N PHE A 683 1.55 0.75 21.79
CA PHE A 683 0.87 -0.27 21.00
C PHE A 683 -0.61 0.05 20.80
N LYS A 684 -1.30 0.49 21.86
CA LYS A 684 -2.70 0.93 21.76
C LYS A 684 -2.86 2.18 20.93
N LYS A 685 -1.92 3.12 20.97
CA LYS A 685 -1.90 4.27 20.04
C LYS A 685 -1.87 3.79 18.59
N LYS A 686 -0.98 2.85 18.27
CA LYS A 686 -0.90 2.23 16.93
C LYS A 686 -2.26 1.65 16.50
N VAL A 687 -2.94 0.92 17.38
CA VAL A 687 -4.28 0.36 17.11
C VAL A 687 -5.33 1.44 16.87
N LEU A 688 -5.35 2.49 17.71
CA LEU A 688 -6.32 3.57 17.60
C LEU A 688 -6.13 4.42 16.34
N ASP A 689 -4.87 4.65 15.94
CA ASP A 689 -4.59 5.35 14.69
C ASP A 689 -4.99 4.51 13.46
N GLY A 690 -4.61 3.23 13.43
CA GLY A 690 -5.07 2.31 12.39
C GLY A 690 -6.60 2.27 12.25
N ARG A 691 -7.32 2.33 13.38
CA ARG A 691 -8.77 2.41 13.42
C ARG A 691 -9.32 3.72 12.84
N GLN A 692 -8.77 4.88 13.22
CA GLN A 692 -9.27 6.17 12.68
C GLN A 692 -9.05 6.26 11.16
N LEU A 693 -7.89 5.77 10.68
CA LEU A 693 -7.58 5.73 9.27
C LEU A 693 -8.53 4.81 8.50
N ALA A 694 -8.81 3.62 9.05
CA ALA A 694 -9.75 2.68 8.46
C ALA A 694 -11.16 3.26 8.31
N LEU A 695 -11.62 4.00 9.32
CA LEU A 695 -12.91 4.69 9.31
C LEU A 695 -12.96 5.80 8.25
N LYS A 696 -11.87 6.59 8.10
CA LYS A 696 -11.74 7.63 7.06
C LYS A 696 -11.86 7.04 5.65
N ILE A 697 -11.06 6.00 5.36
CA ILE A 697 -11.05 5.33 4.05
C ILE A 697 -12.42 4.73 3.74
N SER A 698 -13.05 4.10 4.73
CA SER A 698 -14.38 3.50 4.58
C SER A 698 -15.43 4.55 4.23
N ALA A 699 -15.47 5.68 4.95
CA ALA A 699 -16.43 6.76 4.69
C ALA A 699 -16.30 7.32 3.26
N ASN A 700 -15.06 7.56 2.80
CA ASN A 700 -14.81 8.06 1.44
C ASN A 700 -15.20 7.06 0.35
N SER A 701 -15.11 5.76 0.64
CA SER A 701 -15.45 4.70 -0.32
C SER A 701 -16.96 4.54 -0.58
N VAL A 702 -17.82 4.97 0.34
CA VAL A 702 -19.29 4.85 0.23
C VAL A 702 -19.82 5.60 -0.99
N TYR A 703 -19.37 6.83 -1.22
CA TYR A 703 -19.74 7.60 -2.42
C TYR A 703 -19.23 6.93 -3.70
N GLY A 704 -17.95 6.51 -3.71
CA GLY A 704 -17.38 5.86 -4.90
C GLY A 704 -18.11 4.57 -5.29
N PHE A 705 -18.72 3.88 -4.32
CA PHE A 705 -19.54 2.69 -4.56
C PHE A 705 -20.82 2.99 -5.35
N THR A 706 -21.51 4.11 -5.07
CA THR A 706 -22.75 4.46 -5.78
C THR A 706 -22.49 4.80 -7.25
N GLY A 707 -21.32 5.38 -7.56
CA GLY A 707 -20.95 5.78 -8.93
C GLY A 707 -20.32 4.68 -9.79
N ALA A 708 -20.05 3.50 -9.22
CA ALA A 708 -19.36 2.42 -9.92
C ALA A 708 -20.33 1.61 -10.81
N GLN A 709 -20.47 2.01 -12.08
CA GLN A 709 -21.33 1.33 -13.08
C GLN A 709 -21.05 -0.18 -13.17
N VAL A 710 -19.78 -0.58 -13.18
CA VAL A 710 -19.36 -1.98 -13.07
C VAL A 710 -19.19 -2.31 -11.58
N GLY A 711 -20.30 -2.64 -10.93
CA GLY A 711 -20.35 -2.90 -9.48
C GLY A 711 -21.54 -3.75 -9.08
N LYS A 712 -21.69 -3.96 -7.75
CA LYS A 712 -22.78 -4.77 -7.18
C LYS A 712 -24.13 -4.04 -7.11
N LEU A 713 -24.12 -2.72 -6.92
CA LEU A 713 -25.33 -1.89 -6.75
C LEU A 713 -25.09 -0.43 -7.22
N PRO A 714 -24.89 -0.19 -8.53
CA PRO A 714 -24.72 1.17 -9.04
C PRO A 714 -25.99 2.02 -8.85
N CYS A 715 -25.84 3.31 -8.56
CA CYS A 715 -26.89 4.32 -8.61
C CYS A 715 -26.25 5.67 -8.98
N LEU A 716 -26.32 5.98 -10.29
CA LEU A 716 -25.70 7.19 -10.85
C LEU A 716 -26.43 8.45 -10.39
N GLU A 717 -27.72 8.36 -10.13
CA GLU A 717 -28.57 9.47 -9.69
C GLU A 717 -28.06 10.07 -8.38
N ILE A 718 -27.60 9.24 -7.44
CA ILE A 718 -26.97 9.70 -6.19
C ILE A 718 -25.66 10.41 -6.51
N SER A 719 -24.80 9.80 -7.32
CA SER A 719 -23.45 10.30 -7.60
C SER A 719 -23.47 11.63 -8.37
N GLN A 720 -24.38 11.76 -9.33
CA GLN A 720 -24.69 13.00 -10.06
C GLN A 720 -25.21 14.09 -9.11
N SER A 721 -26.12 13.73 -8.20
CA SER A 721 -26.69 14.69 -7.25
C SER A 721 -25.63 15.20 -6.27
N VAL A 722 -24.78 14.32 -5.74
CA VAL A 722 -23.69 14.68 -4.81
C VAL A 722 -22.68 15.61 -5.48
N THR A 723 -22.23 15.28 -6.69
CA THR A 723 -21.28 16.13 -7.42
C THR A 723 -21.91 17.47 -7.81
N ALA A 724 -23.18 17.49 -8.22
CA ALA A 724 -23.88 18.73 -8.54
C ALA A 724 -24.05 19.65 -7.31
N PHE A 725 -24.39 19.09 -6.14
CA PHE A 725 -24.38 19.86 -4.89
C PHE A 725 -22.98 20.41 -4.59
N GLY A 726 -21.93 19.59 -4.71
CA GLY A 726 -20.54 20.04 -4.54
C GLY A 726 -20.19 21.24 -5.43
N ARG A 727 -20.57 21.19 -6.72
CA ARG A 727 -20.38 22.32 -7.65
C ARG A 727 -21.12 23.59 -7.21
N THR A 728 -22.37 23.47 -6.77
CA THR A 728 -23.13 24.64 -6.28
C THR A 728 -22.58 25.19 -4.96
N MET A 729 -22.05 24.34 -4.09
CA MET A 729 -21.53 24.74 -2.78
C MET A 729 -20.22 25.50 -2.89
N ILE A 730 -19.29 25.04 -3.74
CA ILE A 730 -18.02 25.74 -3.93
C ILE A 730 -18.22 27.11 -4.60
N ASP A 731 -19.15 27.21 -5.55
CA ASP A 731 -19.51 28.48 -6.19
C ASP A 731 -20.17 29.45 -5.20
N LYS A 732 -21.12 28.96 -4.40
CA LYS A 732 -21.73 29.75 -3.30
C LYS A 732 -20.68 30.21 -2.29
N THR A 733 -19.73 29.34 -1.93
CA THR A 733 -18.64 29.66 -1.00
C THR A 733 -17.77 30.78 -1.53
N LYS A 734 -17.40 30.71 -2.82
CA LYS A 734 -16.65 31.79 -3.47
C LYS A 734 -17.38 33.12 -3.36
N HIS A 735 -18.66 33.18 -3.72
CA HIS A 735 -19.45 34.40 -3.65
C HIS A 735 -19.56 34.95 -2.22
N LEU A 736 -19.86 34.09 -1.24
CA LEU A 736 -19.99 34.52 0.16
C LEU A 736 -18.70 35.11 0.72
N VAL A 737 -17.54 34.55 0.37
CA VAL A 737 -16.24 35.07 0.81
C VAL A 737 -15.92 36.40 0.14
N GLU A 738 -16.08 36.50 -1.19
CA GLU A 738 -15.77 37.72 -1.95
C GLU A 738 -16.72 38.88 -1.63
N GLU A 739 -17.98 38.61 -1.24
CA GLU A 739 -18.94 39.64 -0.82
C GLU A 739 -18.73 40.11 0.62
N ARG A 740 -18.40 39.19 1.54
CA ARG A 740 -18.27 39.50 2.97
C ARG A 740 -17.01 40.31 3.26
N PHE A 741 -15.87 39.86 2.76
CA PHE A 741 -14.56 40.42 3.10
C PHE A 741 -14.15 41.50 2.09
N THR A 742 -14.79 42.66 2.19
CA THR A 742 -14.55 43.81 1.31
C THR A 742 -14.26 45.08 2.11
N VAL A 743 -13.63 46.06 1.46
CA VAL A 743 -13.38 47.38 2.05
C VAL A 743 -14.69 48.07 2.46
N ALA A 744 -15.75 47.88 1.66
CA ALA A 744 -17.08 48.41 1.96
C ALA A 744 -17.66 47.87 3.28
N ASN A 745 -17.31 46.65 3.67
CA ASN A 745 -17.74 46.00 4.91
C ASN A 745 -16.78 46.23 6.09
N GLY A 746 -15.79 47.12 5.94
CA GLY A 746 -14.85 47.50 7.01
C GLY A 746 -13.59 46.62 7.11
N TYR A 747 -13.29 45.80 6.11
CA TYR A 747 -12.05 45.03 6.04
C TYR A 747 -10.93 45.83 5.33
N PRO A 748 -9.64 45.52 5.58
CA PRO A 748 -8.55 46.29 5.01
C PRO A 748 -8.42 46.17 3.48
N HIS A 749 -8.84 45.04 2.90
CA HIS A 749 -8.73 44.75 1.48
C HIS A 749 -9.94 43.94 1.00
N ASP A 750 -10.15 43.94 -0.32
CA ASP A 750 -11.12 43.05 -0.96
C ASP A 750 -10.51 41.65 -1.14
N ALA A 751 -11.11 40.67 -0.48
CA ALA A 751 -10.74 39.28 -0.61
C ALA A 751 -11.08 38.74 -2.01
N LYS A 752 -10.23 37.85 -2.52
CA LYS A 752 -10.45 37.20 -3.81
C LYS A 752 -10.12 35.73 -3.75
N VAL A 753 -11.00 34.89 -4.28
CA VAL A 753 -10.70 33.46 -4.45
C VAL A 753 -9.84 33.28 -5.69
N ILE A 754 -8.61 32.85 -5.49
CA ILE A 754 -7.62 32.70 -6.58
C ILE A 754 -7.60 31.29 -7.17
N TYR A 755 -8.10 30.29 -6.41
CA TYR A 755 -8.19 28.91 -6.84
C TYR A 755 -9.20 28.14 -5.99
N GLY A 756 -9.69 27.02 -6.50
CA GLY A 756 -10.44 26.03 -5.74
C GLY A 756 -10.49 24.70 -6.47
N ASP A 757 -10.32 23.60 -5.74
CA ASP A 757 -10.32 22.24 -6.28
C ASP A 757 -11.35 21.41 -5.53
N THR A 758 -12.57 21.30 -6.08
CA THR A 758 -13.66 20.46 -5.56
C THR A 758 -14.19 20.82 -4.17
N ASP A 759 -13.39 20.64 -3.13
CA ASP A 759 -13.71 20.79 -1.71
C ASP A 759 -13.01 21.98 -1.05
N SER A 760 -11.89 22.42 -1.61
CA SER A 760 -11.10 23.53 -1.07
C SER A 760 -11.24 24.83 -1.88
N VAL A 761 -11.21 25.97 -1.19
CA VAL A 761 -11.08 27.32 -1.76
C VAL A 761 -9.85 28.02 -1.19
N MET A 762 -9.08 28.64 -2.07
CA MET A 762 -7.86 29.38 -1.72
C MET A 762 -8.12 30.87 -1.86
N VAL A 763 -8.14 31.56 -0.72
CA VAL A 763 -8.58 32.94 -0.57
C VAL A 763 -7.37 33.83 -0.33
N ARG A 764 -7.23 34.86 -1.16
CA ARG A 764 -6.30 35.96 -0.94
C ARG A 764 -7.03 37.08 -0.19
N PHE A 765 -6.77 37.20 1.11
CA PHE A 765 -7.32 38.29 1.93
C PHE A 765 -6.58 39.63 1.78
N GLY A 766 -5.34 39.61 1.24
CA GLY A 766 -4.56 40.83 0.97
C GLY A 766 -3.71 41.33 2.13
N VAL A 767 -3.84 40.75 3.33
CA VAL A 767 -2.98 41.04 4.49
C VAL A 767 -1.56 40.52 4.27
N GLU A 768 -0.58 41.13 4.95
CA GLU A 768 0.86 40.79 4.78
C GLU A 768 1.34 39.69 5.74
N THR A 769 0.65 39.49 6.87
CA THR A 769 1.09 38.56 7.92
C THR A 769 0.31 37.23 7.91
N VAL A 770 1.00 36.13 8.19
CA VAL A 770 0.38 34.79 8.28
C VAL A 770 -0.65 34.75 9.43
N ALA A 771 -0.35 35.37 10.57
CA ALA A 771 -1.24 35.38 11.73
C ALA A 771 -2.60 36.05 11.44
N GLU A 772 -2.60 37.19 10.73
CA GLU A 772 -3.84 37.86 10.34
C GLU A 772 -4.60 37.05 9.29
N ALA A 773 -3.90 36.45 8.33
CA ALA A 773 -4.53 35.59 7.33
C ALA A 773 -5.18 34.34 7.95
N MET A 774 -4.55 33.74 8.95
CA MET A 774 -5.13 32.63 9.72
C MET A 774 -6.41 33.06 10.45
N LYS A 775 -6.38 34.22 11.11
CA LYS A 775 -7.55 34.76 11.82
C LYS A 775 -8.73 35.03 10.87
N LEU A 776 -8.46 35.68 9.72
CA LEU A 776 -9.47 35.92 8.70
C LEU A 776 -9.96 34.63 8.04
N GLY A 777 -9.08 33.65 7.87
CA GLY A 777 -9.42 32.32 7.38
C GLY A 777 -10.40 31.59 8.32
N GLN A 778 -10.13 31.61 9.63
CA GLN A 778 -11.02 31.05 10.64
C GLN A 778 -12.38 31.78 10.66
N GLU A 779 -12.38 33.11 10.64
CA GLU A 779 -13.61 33.90 10.57
C GLU A 779 -14.41 33.58 9.29
N GLY A 780 -13.73 33.43 8.15
CA GLY A 780 -14.33 33.06 6.88
C GLY A 780 -14.95 31.67 6.90
N ALA A 781 -14.23 30.68 7.44
CA ALA A 781 -14.72 29.32 7.62
C ALA A 781 -15.99 29.26 8.47
N GLU A 782 -15.99 29.95 9.63
CA GLU A 782 -17.15 30.03 10.51
C GLU A 782 -18.35 30.75 9.87
N TYR A 783 -18.10 31.85 9.15
CA TYR A 783 -19.15 32.61 8.47
C TYR A 783 -19.82 31.81 7.35
N VAL A 784 -19.02 31.17 6.51
CA VAL A 784 -19.52 30.37 5.39
C VAL A 784 -20.27 29.14 5.90
N SER A 785 -19.77 28.46 6.93
CA SER A 785 -20.42 27.28 7.52
C SER A 785 -21.87 27.55 7.96
N LYS A 786 -22.17 28.76 8.46
CA LYS A 786 -23.53 29.16 8.87
C LYS A 786 -24.55 29.21 7.72
N HIS A 787 -24.09 29.22 6.46
CA HIS A 787 -24.94 29.29 5.27
C HIS A 787 -25.24 27.91 4.65
N PHE A 788 -24.75 26.84 5.27
CA PHE A 788 -24.98 25.46 4.86
C PHE A 788 -25.76 24.68 5.92
N ILE A 789 -26.33 23.55 5.49
CA ILE A 789 -27.14 22.68 6.34
C ILE A 789 -26.19 21.74 7.10
N ASP A 790 -26.39 21.57 8.41
CA ASP A 790 -25.64 20.60 9.21
C ASP A 790 -25.72 19.17 8.60
N PRO A 791 -24.62 18.41 8.53
CA PRO A 791 -23.30 18.62 9.12
C PRO A 791 -22.26 19.23 8.17
N ILE A 792 -22.68 19.93 7.11
CA ILE A 792 -21.74 20.59 6.19
C ILE A 792 -21.05 21.74 6.92
N LYS A 793 -19.74 21.62 7.09
CA LYS A 793 -18.89 22.66 7.66
C LYS A 793 -17.65 22.88 6.78
N LEU A 794 -17.28 24.14 6.67
CA LEU A 794 -16.02 24.60 6.08
C LEU A 794 -15.06 24.87 7.23
N GLU A 795 -13.82 24.42 7.11
CA GLU A 795 -12.78 24.56 8.12
C GLU A 795 -11.59 25.33 7.54
N PHE A 796 -10.94 26.10 8.40
CA PHE A 796 -9.65 26.67 8.06
C PHE A 796 -8.61 25.56 8.21
N GLU A 797 -7.87 25.27 7.15
CA GLU A 797 -6.87 24.19 7.16
C GLU A 797 -5.45 24.76 7.33
N LYS A 798 -5.12 25.81 6.56
CA LYS A 798 -3.72 26.26 6.41
C LYS A 798 -3.60 27.62 5.73
N VAL A 799 -2.42 28.22 5.82
CA VAL A 799 -1.98 29.34 4.99
C VAL A 799 -0.77 28.94 4.14
N TYR A 800 -0.74 29.36 2.88
CA TYR A 800 0.45 29.34 2.04
C TYR A 800 1.16 30.69 2.03
N PHE A 801 2.47 30.71 2.32
CA PHE A 801 3.27 31.94 2.22
C PHE A 801 4.79 31.69 2.05
N PRO A 802 5.40 31.93 0.87
CA PRO A 802 4.77 32.34 -0.39
C PRO A 802 4.03 31.19 -1.10
N TYR A 803 3.27 31.53 -2.14
CA TYR A 803 2.47 30.58 -2.92
C TYR A 803 2.70 30.73 -4.43
N LEU A 804 2.93 29.62 -5.13
CA LEU A 804 3.12 29.54 -6.58
C LEU A 804 2.02 28.69 -7.22
N LEU A 805 1.11 29.35 -7.93
CA LEU A 805 0.00 28.70 -8.63
C LEU A 805 0.25 28.67 -10.14
N ILE A 806 0.55 27.47 -10.66
CA ILE A 806 0.95 27.28 -12.06
C ILE A 806 -0.27 26.97 -12.93
N ASN A 807 -1.06 25.97 -12.53
CA ASN A 807 -2.17 25.43 -13.31
C ASN A 807 -3.15 24.69 -12.40
N LYS A 808 -4.28 24.24 -12.95
CA LYS A 808 -5.19 23.31 -12.26
C LYS A 808 -4.41 22.11 -11.74
N LYS A 809 -4.57 21.82 -10.45
CA LYS A 809 -3.92 20.73 -9.72
C LYS A 809 -2.39 20.76 -9.78
N ARG A 810 -1.80 21.95 -10.01
CA ARG A 810 -0.35 22.17 -10.12
C ARG A 810 0.06 23.46 -9.42
N TYR A 811 0.55 23.32 -8.20
CA TYR A 811 0.97 24.45 -7.37
C TYR A 811 2.01 24.01 -6.33
N ALA A 812 2.73 24.98 -5.78
CA ALA A 812 3.66 24.79 -4.68
C ALA A 812 3.58 25.98 -3.71
N GLY A 813 3.89 25.76 -2.43
CA GLY A 813 3.94 26.82 -1.44
C GLY A 813 4.49 26.35 -0.11
N LEU A 814 4.87 27.28 0.75
CA LEU A 814 5.22 26.94 2.13
C LEU A 814 3.95 26.82 2.96
N TYR A 815 3.81 25.69 3.63
CA TYR A 815 2.63 25.26 4.36
C TYR A 815 2.73 25.73 5.82
N PHE A 816 1.75 26.50 6.31
CA PHE A 816 1.69 26.96 7.69
C PHE A 816 0.38 26.51 8.36
N THR A 817 0.48 25.67 9.39
CA THR A 817 -0.58 25.45 10.39
C THR A 817 -0.52 26.44 11.55
N ARG A 818 0.69 26.95 11.85
CA ARG A 818 0.97 27.94 12.90
C ARG A 818 1.69 29.15 12.33
N PRO A 819 1.51 30.36 12.89
CA PRO A 819 1.98 31.58 12.24
C PRO A 819 3.50 31.80 12.33
N GLU A 820 4.19 31.14 13.25
CA GLU A 820 5.61 31.42 13.52
C GLU A 820 6.57 30.71 12.55
N VAL A 821 6.25 29.48 12.14
CA VAL A 821 7.15 28.59 11.40
C VAL A 821 6.35 27.79 10.38
N HIS A 822 6.90 27.64 9.18
CA HIS A 822 6.32 26.75 8.16
C HIS A 822 6.59 25.30 8.51
N ASP A 823 5.61 24.43 8.26
CA ASP A 823 5.75 23.00 8.55
C ASP A 823 6.54 22.29 7.44
N LYS A 824 6.26 22.63 6.17
CA LYS A 824 6.95 22.06 5.00
C LYS A 824 6.72 22.86 3.72
N MET A 825 7.43 22.49 2.65
CA MET A 825 7.09 22.89 1.29
C MET A 825 6.10 21.89 0.68
N ASP A 826 4.88 22.32 0.38
CA ASP A 826 3.88 21.48 -0.29
C ASP A 826 4.01 21.62 -1.82
N CYS A 827 3.94 20.49 -2.52
CA CYS A 827 4.14 20.38 -3.95
C CYS A 827 3.04 19.50 -4.55
N LYS A 828 2.01 20.09 -5.15
CA LYS A 828 0.88 19.33 -5.71
C LYS A 828 0.99 19.23 -7.23
N GLY A 829 1.05 18.01 -7.76
CA GLY A 829 0.96 17.69 -9.19
C GLY A 829 2.11 18.18 -10.09
N ILE A 830 3.14 18.78 -9.50
CA ILE A 830 4.37 19.20 -10.17
C ILE A 830 5.36 18.04 -10.31
N GLU A 831 6.44 18.27 -11.04
CA GLU A 831 7.42 17.25 -11.42
C GLU A 831 8.17 16.61 -10.23
N THR A 832 8.24 17.26 -9.06
CA THR A 832 8.92 16.73 -7.86
C THR A 832 8.26 15.45 -7.33
N VAL A 833 6.92 15.40 -7.35
CA VAL A 833 6.12 14.27 -6.83
C VAL A 833 5.73 13.25 -7.91
N ARG A 834 6.11 13.51 -9.17
CA ARG A 834 5.85 12.61 -10.30
C ARG A 834 6.96 11.59 -10.45
N ARG A 835 6.62 10.44 -11.04
CA ARG A 835 7.51 9.27 -11.19
C ARG A 835 7.87 8.92 -12.63
N ASP A 836 7.38 9.71 -13.59
CA ASP A 836 7.56 9.49 -15.03
C ASP A 836 8.71 10.31 -15.64
N ASN A 837 9.47 11.00 -14.80
CA ASN A 837 10.65 11.81 -15.14
C ASN A 837 11.92 11.22 -14.49
N CYS A 838 13.08 11.63 -15.00
CA CYS A 838 14.35 11.27 -14.38
C CYS A 838 14.56 12.05 -13.06
N PRO A 839 15.30 11.47 -12.08
CA PRO A 839 15.56 12.11 -10.79
C PRO A 839 16.17 13.52 -10.89
N LEU A 840 17.00 13.79 -11.92
CA LEU A 840 17.56 15.12 -12.15
C LEU A 840 16.50 16.22 -12.22
N VAL A 841 15.36 15.95 -12.88
CA VAL A 841 14.26 16.92 -13.01
C VAL A 841 13.64 17.18 -11.66
N ALA A 842 13.32 16.14 -10.90
CA ALA A 842 12.71 16.28 -9.58
C ALA A 842 13.63 17.05 -8.62
N ASN A 843 14.92 16.70 -8.59
CA ASN A 843 15.92 17.33 -7.74
C ASN A 843 16.15 18.81 -8.11
N LEU A 844 16.31 19.09 -9.41
CA LEU A 844 16.49 20.47 -9.88
C LEU A 844 15.28 21.33 -9.52
N ILE A 845 14.07 20.83 -9.80
CA ILE A 845 12.84 21.58 -9.52
C ILE A 845 12.66 21.79 -8.02
N ASN A 846 12.95 20.78 -7.20
CA ASN A 846 12.88 20.90 -5.75
C ASN A 846 13.85 21.97 -5.22
N ASN A 847 15.11 21.94 -5.63
CA ASN A 847 16.12 22.92 -5.22
C ASN A 847 15.75 24.33 -5.70
N CYS A 848 15.28 24.47 -6.94
CA CYS A 848 14.80 25.77 -7.44
C CYS A 848 13.62 26.28 -6.60
N LEU A 849 12.67 25.43 -6.22
CA LEU A 849 11.54 25.82 -5.37
C LEU A 849 11.99 26.18 -3.95
N GLN A 850 12.96 25.47 -3.37
CA GLN A 850 13.54 25.84 -2.07
C GLN A 850 14.18 27.24 -2.15
N LEU A 851 15.03 27.48 -3.15
CA LEU A 851 15.65 28.80 -3.37
C LEU A 851 14.60 29.91 -3.60
N LEU A 852 13.51 29.60 -4.30
CA LEU A 852 12.45 30.57 -4.62
C LEU A 852 11.48 30.84 -3.47
N LEU A 853 11.10 29.81 -2.71
CA LEU A 853 10.04 29.88 -1.70
C LEU A 853 10.60 30.09 -0.28
N ILE A 854 11.71 29.42 0.05
CA ILE A 854 12.36 29.50 1.37
C ILE A 854 13.34 30.67 1.38
N ASP A 855 14.35 30.62 0.52
CA ASP A 855 15.45 31.60 0.55
C ASP A 855 15.09 32.92 -0.14
N ARG A 856 13.98 32.93 -0.91
CA ARG A 856 13.50 34.07 -1.70
C ARG A 856 14.59 34.65 -2.62
N ASP A 857 15.41 33.79 -3.21
CA ASP A 857 16.49 34.16 -4.14
C ASP A 857 16.26 33.60 -5.57
N PRO A 858 15.51 34.34 -6.42
CA PRO A 858 15.34 33.98 -7.82
C PRO A 858 16.65 33.96 -8.62
N LYS A 859 17.65 34.75 -8.24
CA LYS A 859 18.93 34.79 -8.97
C LYS A 859 19.73 33.52 -8.70
N GLY A 860 19.80 33.11 -7.44
CA GLY A 860 20.38 31.82 -7.03
C GLY A 860 19.70 30.65 -7.73
N ALA A 861 18.37 30.65 -7.80
CA ALA A 861 17.61 29.61 -8.50
C ALA A 861 17.93 29.56 -10.02
N ILE A 862 18.03 30.71 -10.69
CA ILE A 862 18.42 30.80 -12.10
C ILE A 862 19.85 30.26 -12.30
N GLU A 863 20.79 30.68 -11.47
CA GLU A 863 22.19 30.26 -11.61
C GLU A 863 22.36 28.77 -11.36
N HIS A 864 21.67 28.22 -10.35
CA HIS A 864 21.63 26.79 -10.09
C HIS A 864 21.07 26.00 -11.30
N ALA A 865 20.00 26.51 -11.93
CA ALA A 865 19.44 25.89 -13.14
C ALA A 865 20.42 25.93 -14.32
N LYS A 866 21.08 27.08 -14.55
CA LYS A 866 22.10 27.23 -15.60
C LYS A 866 23.29 26.31 -15.38
N GLN A 867 23.78 26.22 -14.16
CA GLN A 867 24.87 25.34 -13.78
C GLN A 867 24.51 23.88 -14.03
N THR A 868 23.31 23.45 -13.61
CA THR A 868 22.82 22.08 -13.85
C THR A 868 22.69 21.77 -15.34
N ILE A 869 22.20 22.72 -16.14
CA ILE A 869 22.15 22.58 -17.61
C ILE A 869 23.56 22.45 -18.20
N SER A 870 24.51 23.26 -17.72
CA SER A 870 25.91 23.17 -18.14
C SER A 870 26.52 21.81 -17.81
N ASP A 871 26.27 21.32 -16.60
CA ASP A 871 26.73 20.01 -16.12
C ASP A 871 26.16 18.86 -16.96
N LEU A 872 24.88 18.95 -17.33
CA LEU A 872 24.25 17.98 -18.22
C LEU A 872 24.95 17.96 -19.59
N LEU A 873 25.12 19.12 -20.23
CA LEU A 873 25.69 19.23 -21.58
C LEU A 873 27.19 18.92 -21.62
N CYS A 874 27.89 19.11 -20.50
CA CYS A 874 29.30 18.78 -20.34
C CYS A 874 29.56 17.33 -19.92
N ASN A 875 28.52 16.48 -19.81
CA ASN A 875 28.61 15.09 -19.35
C ASN A 875 29.18 14.97 -17.92
N ARG A 876 28.81 15.90 -17.03
CA ARG A 876 29.19 15.92 -15.60
C ARG A 876 28.09 15.41 -14.67
N VAL A 877 26.90 15.09 -15.21
CA VAL A 877 25.79 14.50 -14.47
C VAL A 877 25.94 12.97 -14.43
N ASP A 878 25.70 12.38 -13.25
CA ASP A 878 25.71 10.93 -13.08
C ASP A 878 24.53 10.26 -13.79
N ILE A 879 24.75 9.06 -14.35
CA ILE A 879 23.72 8.35 -15.11
C ILE A 879 22.50 7.99 -14.25
N SER A 880 22.67 7.77 -12.94
CA SER A 880 21.55 7.50 -12.01
C SER A 880 20.50 8.62 -12.02
N GLN A 881 20.94 9.87 -12.21
CA GLN A 881 20.07 11.05 -12.29
C GLN A 881 19.29 11.12 -13.60
N LEU A 882 19.69 10.33 -14.61
CA LEU A 882 19.11 10.31 -15.95
C LEU A 882 18.22 9.09 -16.21
N VAL A 883 18.14 8.14 -15.27
CA VAL A 883 17.29 6.95 -15.37
C VAL A 883 15.81 7.35 -15.31
N ILE A 884 15.04 6.91 -16.31
CA ILE A 884 13.59 7.05 -16.38
C ILE A 884 12.99 5.67 -16.08
N THR A 885 11.92 5.63 -15.29
CA THR A 885 11.20 4.36 -15.01
C THR A 885 9.76 4.44 -15.49
N LYS A 886 9.27 3.36 -16.13
CA LYS A 886 7.87 3.20 -16.51
C LYS A 886 7.38 1.79 -16.27
N GLU A 887 6.14 1.67 -15.81
CA GLU A 887 5.47 0.40 -15.52
C GLU A 887 5.02 -0.30 -16.80
N LEU A 888 5.31 -1.59 -16.93
CA LEU A 888 4.85 -2.46 -18.02
C LEU A 888 3.43 -2.95 -17.71
N THR A 889 2.43 -2.16 -18.11
CA THR A 889 1.02 -2.32 -17.68
C THR A 889 0.19 -3.28 -18.52
N LYS A 890 0.64 -3.66 -19.71
CA LYS A 890 -0.14 -4.46 -20.66
C LYS A 890 0.71 -5.54 -21.31
N SER A 891 0.04 -6.57 -21.83
CA SER A 891 0.70 -7.54 -22.69
C SER A 891 1.04 -6.92 -24.04
N ASP A 892 2.04 -7.47 -24.74
CA ASP A 892 2.60 -6.93 -25.99
C ASP A 892 1.53 -6.61 -27.04
N LYS A 893 0.49 -7.44 -27.12
CA LYS A 893 -0.61 -7.33 -28.09
C LYS A 893 -1.62 -6.23 -27.77
N GLU A 894 -1.62 -5.72 -26.54
CA GLU A 894 -2.59 -4.74 -26.03
C GLU A 894 -2.08 -3.29 -26.14
N TYR A 895 -0.79 -3.08 -26.47
CA TYR A 895 -0.24 -1.74 -26.72
C TYR A 895 -0.54 -1.29 -28.15
N ALA A 896 -1.41 -0.28 -28.29
CA ALA A 896 -1.76 0.31 -29.58
C ALA A 896 -0.59 1.08 -30.24
N ALA A 897 0.36 1.58 -29.44
CA ALA A 897 1.50 2.35 -29.91
C ALA A 897 2.80 1.87 -29.26
N LYS A 898 3.89 1.88 -30.03
CA LYS A 898 5.22 1.51 -29.55
C LYS A 898 5.71 2.47 -28.46
N GLN A 899 6.18 1.91 -27.35
CA GLN A 899 6.68 2.64 -26.19
C GLN A 899 8.13 2.26 -25.88
N ALA A 900 8.89 3.20 -25.34
CA ALA A 900 10.33 3.01 -25.08
C ALA A 900 10.66 1.88 -24.10
N HIS A 901 9.91 1.78 -23.01
CA HIS A 901 10.09 0.73 -22.00
C HIS A 901 9.68 -0.66 -22.50
N VAL A 902 8.66 -0.74 -23.36
CA VAL A 902 8.19 -1.99 -23.98
C VAL A 902 9.23 -2.54 -24.95
N GLU A 903 9.72 -1.69 -25.87
CA GLU A 903 10.75 -2.06 -26.83
C GLU A 903 12.07 -2.43 -26.15
N LEU A 904 12.42 -1.75 -25.04
CA LEU A 904 13.58 -2.13 -24.24
C LEU A 904 13.38 -3.49 -23.58
N ALA A 905 12.24 -3.75 -22.96
CA ALA A 905 11.95 -5.05 -22.33
C ALA A 905 12.07 -6.19 -23.35
N HIS A 906 11.62 -5.99 -24.60
CA HIS A 906 11.83 -6.97 -25.68
C HIS A 906 13.31 -7.17 -26.02
N ARG A 907 14.08 -6.09 -26.10
CA ARG A 907 15.51 -6.16 -26.40
C ARG A 907 16.27 -6.87 -25.27
N MET A 908 15.95 -6.55 -24.02
CA MET A 908 16.49 -7.22 -22.84
C MET A 908 16.17 -8.71 -22.89
N ARG A 909 14.91 -9.09 -23.14
CA ARG A 909 14.51 -10.50 -23.23
C ARG A 909 15.21 -11.28 -24.34
N LYS A 910 15.55 -10.65 -25.46
CA LYS A 910 16.34 -11.27 -26.53
C LYS A 910 17.82 -11.41 -26.16
N ARG A 911 18.36 -10.46 -25.39
CA ARG A 911 19.76 -10.43 -24.95
C ARG A 911 20.01 -11.41 -23.81
N ASP A 912 19.15 -11.38 -22.81
CA ASP A 912 19.15 -12.23 -21.63
C ASP A 912 17.70 -12.37 -21.13
N PRO A 913 17.04 -13.50 -21.42
CA PRO A 913 15.68 -13.77 -20.96
C PRO A 913 15.56 -13.73 -19.44
N GLY A 914 16.62 -14.05 -18.70
CA GLY A 914 16.59 -14.18 -17.24
C GLY A 914 16.53 -12.85 -16.49
N SER A 915 17.03 -11.77 -17.08
CA SER A 915 17.02 -10.42 -16.49
C SER A 915 15.94 -9.50 -17.08
N ALA A 916 15.03 -10.07 -17.89
CA ALA A 916 14.02 -9.30 -18.59
C ALA A 916 12.82 -8.94 -17.69
N PRO A 917 12.33 -7.68 -17.73
CA PRO A 917 11.14 -7.28 -16.97
C PRO A 917 9.88 -8.08 -17.34
N THR A 918 9.00 -8.25 -16.36
CA THR A 918 7.70 -8.91 -16.46
C THR A 918 6.54 -7.92 -16.35
N LEU A 919 5.31 -8.40 -16.55
CA LEU A 919 4.11 -7.55 -16.55
C LEU A 919 3.83 -7.04 -15.12
N GLY A 920 3.72 -5.73 -14.96
CA GLY A 920 3.62 -5.04 -13.68
C GLY A 920 4.94 -4.43 -13.19
N ASP A 921 6.08 -4.85 -13.75
CA ASP A 921 7.38 -4.31 -13.35
C ASP A 921 7.61 -2.90 -13.89
N ARG A 922 8.41 -2.12 -13.16
CA ARG A 922 8.93 -0.85 -13.65
C ARG A 922 10.26 -1.07 -14.36
N VAL A 923 10.30 -0.73 -15.64
CA VAL A 923 11.50 -0.86 -16.48
C VAL A 923 12.33 0.42 -16.38
N PRO A 924 13.56 0.38 -15.83
CA PRO A 924 14.49 1.50 -15.86
C PRO A 924 15.17 1.60 -17.24
N TYR A 925 15.30 2.81 -17.76
CA TYR A 925 15.99 3.06 -19.03
C TYR A 925 16.58 4.46 -19.12
N VAL A 926 17.58 4.63 -19.98
CA VAL A 926 18.11 5.94 -20.40
C VAL A 926 17.90 6.14 -21.90
N ILE A 927 17.97 7.39 -22.37
CA ILE A 927 17.85 7.71 -23.79
C ILE A 927 19.24 7.97 -24.40
N ILE A 928 19.62 7.10 -25.35
CA ILE A 928 20.90 7.16 -26.06
C ILE A 928 20.82 8.07 -27.29
N ALA A 929 21.97 8.62 -27.68
CA ALA A 929 22.09 9.43 -28.90
C ALA A 929 21.91 8.57 -30.15
N ALA A 930 21.18 9.10 -31.13
CA ALA A 930 20.94 8.45 -32.42
C ALA A 930 20.83 9.51 -33.53
N ASN A 931 20.63 9.05 -34.77
CA ASN A 931 20.41 9.95 -35.91
C ASN A 931 19.21 10.88 -35.66
N LYS A 932 19.29 12.09 -36.22
CA LYS A 932 18.22 13.09 -36.09
C LYS A 932 16.90 12.51 -36.64
N GLY A 933 15.82 12.63 -35.87
CA GLY A 933 14.50 12.11 -36.23
C GLY A 933 14.25 10.65 -35.84
N THR A 934 15.23 9.94 -35.27
CA THR A 934 14.99 8.59 -34.72
C THR A 934 13.96 8.65 -33.58
N PRO A 935 12.87 7.86 -33.64
CA PRO A 935 11.87 7.81 -32.58
C PRO A 935 12.46 7.44 -31.22
N ALA A 936 11.97 8.08 -30.16
CA ALA A 936 12.48 7.89 -28.79
C ALA A 936 12.42 6.42 -28.31
N TYR A 937 11.44 5.64 -28.78
CA TYR A 937 11.32 4.23 -28.38
C TYR A 937 12.41 3.31 -28.96
N LEU A 938 13.13 3.74 -30.01
CA LEU A 938 14.30 3.01 -30.51
C LEU A 938 15.59 3.40 -29.77
N LYS A 939 15.54 4.49 -29.00
CA LYS A 939 16.68 5.08 -28.30
C LYS A 939 16.72 4.75 -26.80
N SER A 940 15.80 3.94 -26.29
CA SER A 940 15.89 3.44 -24.92
C SER A 940 16.95 2.35 -24.82
N GLU A 941 17.75 2.37 -23.77
CA GLU A 941 18.69 1.29 -23.43
C GLU A 941 18.83 1.13 -21.91
N ASP A 942 19.26 -0.06 -21.49
CA ASP A 942 19.55 -0.38 -20.11
C ASP A 942 20.75 0.45 -19.58
N PRO A 943 20.67 1.07 -18.39
CA PRO A 943 21.75 1.91 -17.87
C PRO A 943 23.09 1.20 -17.69
N ILE A 944 23.09 -0.10 -17.31
CA ILE A 944 24.32 -0.89 -17.13
C ILE A 944 24.96 -1.12 -18.49
N TYR A 945 24.15 -1.55 -19.48
CA TYR A 945 24.64 -1.74 -20.84
C TYR A 945 25.28 -0.46 -21.40
N VAL A 946 24.69 0.71 -21.14
CA VAL A 946 25.24 2.01 -21.56
C VAL A 946 26.61 2.30 -20.93
N LEU A 947 26.78 2.02 -19.64
CA LEU A 947 28.06 2.22 -18.93
C LEU A 947 29.15 1.27 -19.42
N GLU A 948 28.86 -0.02 -19.56
CA GLU A 948 29.85 -1.02 -19.98
C GLU A 948 30.35 -0.77 -21.41
N ASN A 949 29.46 -0.29 -22.26
CA ASN A 949 29.71 -0.10 -23.70
C ASN A 949 30.05 1.35 -24.08
N ASN A 950 30.10 2.27 -23.11
CA ASN A 950 30.30 3.71 -23.32
C ASN A 950 29.37 4.29 -24.40
N VAL A 951 28.09 3.92 -24.38
CA VAL A 951 27.12 4.41 -25.37
C VAL A 951 26.78 5.88 -25.09
N PRO A 952 26.88 6.80 -26.07
CA PRO A 952 26.59 8.21 -25.83
C PRO A 952 25.13 8.47 -25.47
N LEU A 953 24.89 9.33 -24.49
CA LEU A 953 23.55 9.77 -24.08
C LEU A 953 23.06 10.95 -24.92
N ASP A 954 21.74 11.05 -25.08
CA ASP A 954 21.12 12.17 -25.82
C ASP A 954 20.83 13.36 -24.90
N PHE A 955 21.85 14.14 -24.57
CA PHE A 955 21.67 15.35 -23.75
C PHE A 955 20.67 16.38 -24.32
N PRO A 956 20.59 16.61 -25.66
CA PRO A 956 19.53 17.44 -26.23
C PRO A 956 18.12 16.97 -25.86
N TYR A 957 17.85 15.66 -25.90
CA TYR A 957 16.57 15.10 -25.45
C TYR A 957 16.30 15.42 -23.97
N TYR A 958 17.27 15.22 -23.07
CA TYR A 958 17.08 15.52 -21.65
C TYR A 958 16.85 17.02 -21.41
N LEU A 959 17.58 17.90 -22.11
CA LEU A 959 17.35 19.33 -22.00
C LEU A 959 15.95 19.72 -22.47
N GLU A 960 15.59 19.39 -23.71
CA GLU A 960 14.35 19.85 -24.35
C GLU A 960 13.09 19.15 -23.82
N ASN A 961 13.14 17.83 -23.61
CA ASN A 961 11.96 17.03 -23.26
C ASN A 961 11.79 16.87 -21.75
N GLN A 962 12.87 16.87 -20.96
CA GLN A 962 12.81 16.63 -19.51
C GLN A 962 12.93 17.92 -18.69
N LEU A 963 13.90 18.81 -18.97
CA LEU A 963 14.18 19.98 -18.13
C LEU A 963 13.45 21.26 -18.56
N SER A 964 13.38 21.57 -19.85
CA SER A 964 12.89 22.87 -20.34
C SER A 964 11.45 23.17 -19.90
N LYS A 965 10.50 22.25 -20.14
CA LYS A 965 9.09 22.51 -19.85
C LYS A 965 8.80 22.68 -18.36
N PRO A 966 9.34 21.85 -17.45
CA PRO A 966 9.17 22.06 -16.00
C PRO A 966 9.78 23.38 -15.50
N LEU A 967 10.99 23.72 -15.97
CA LEU A 967 11.64 24.98 -15.58
C LEU A 967 10.82 26.20 -16.01
N LEU A 968 10.38 26.22 -17.27
CA LEU A 968 9.55 27.30 -17.79
C LEU A 968 8.27 27.49 -16.98
N ARG A 969 7.59 26.40 -16.60
CA ARG A 969 6.36 26.48 -15.79
C ARG A 969 6.53 27.17 -14.44
N ILE A 970 7.70 27.06 -13.82
CA ILE A 970 7.98 27.62 -12.49
C ILE A 970 8.53 29.05 -12.59
N PHE A 971 9.35 29.31 -13.60
CA PHE A 971 10.00 30.61 -13.76
C PHE A 971 9.20 31.61 -14.60
N GLU A 972 8.31 31.18 -15.52
CA GLU A 972 7.47 32.10 -16.30
C GLU A 972 6.58 33.01 -15.41
N PRO A 973 5.93 32.53 -14.34
CA PRO A 973 5.17 33.39 -13.44
C PRO A 973 6.00 34.46 -12.72
N ILE A 974 7.33 34.31 -12.69
CA ILE A 974 8.27 35.19 -11.95
C ILE A 974 9.02 36.12 -12.91
N LEU A 975 9.50 35.58 -14.03
CA LEU A 975 10.37 36.27 -15.00
C LEU A 975 9.63 36.72 -16.27
N GLY A 976 8.38 36.28 -16.46
CA GLY A 976 7.60 36.50 -17.68
C GLY A 976 8.16 35.77 -18.90
N GLU A 977 7.86 36.27 -20.10
CA GLU A 977 8.25 35.67 -21.39
C GLU A 977 9.77 35.55 -21.60
N LYS A 978 10.58 36.26 -20.79
CA LYS A 978 12.04 36.19 -20.83
C LYS A 978 12.62 34.93 -20.18
N ALA A 979 11.81 34.13 -19.48
CA ALA A 979 12.28 32.92 -18.80
C ALA A 979 13.04 31.96 -19.74
N GLU A 980 12.52 31.73 -20.95
CA GLU A 980 13.13 30.82 -21.93
C GLU A 980 14.51 31.29 -22.37
N SER A 981 14.64 32.57 -22.71
CA SER A 981 15.91 33.12 -23.18
C SER A 981 16.95 33.17 -22.07
N VAL A 982 16.55 33.44 -20.82
CA VAL A 982 17.47 33.50 -19.68
C VAL A 982 17.96 32.12 -19.25
N LEU A 983 17.09 31.11 -19.26
CA LEU A 983 17.40 29.78 -18.75
C LEU A 983 18.02 28.85 -19.80
N LEU A 984 17.51 28.89 -21.04
CA LEU A 984 17.85 27.87 -22.05
C LEU A 984 18.84 28.39 -23.11
N LYS A 985 19.08 29.70 -23.18
CA LYS A 985 20.01 30.32 -24.13
C LYS A 985 21.10 31.07 -23.36
N GLY A 986 22.36 30.86 -23.72
CA GLY A 986 23.49 31.51 -23.04
C GLY A 986 24.78 30.76 -23.23
N ASP A 987 25.85 31.25 -22.60
CA ASP A 987 27.17 30.63 -22.68
C ASP A 987 27.22 29.25 -22.03
N HIS A 988 26.39 29.02 -21.01
CA HIS A 988 26.27 27.75 -20.30
C HIS A 988 25.77 26.59 -21.17
N THR A 989 25.10 26.87 -22.30
CA THR A 989 24.61 25.84 -23.26
C THR A 989 25.47 25.67 -24.51
N ARG A 990 26.50 26.50 -24.70
CA ARG A 990 27.36 26.48 -25.90
C ARG A 990 28.41 25.37 -25.84
N THR A 991 28.91 25.05 -24.66
CA THR A 991 29.93 24.02 -24.46
C THR A 991 29.29 22.65 -24.35
N LYS A 992 29.70 21.71 -25.22
CA LYS A 992 29.17 20.33 -25.27
C LYS A 992 30.32 19.33 -25.31
N THR A 993 30.27 18.32 -24.44
CA THR A 993 31.23 17.21 -24.45
C THR A 993 30.65 16.05 -25.27
N LEU A 994 31.35 15.62 -26.32
CA LEU A 994 30.96 14.48 -27.14
C LEU A 994 31.73 13.23 -26.73
N VAL A 995 31.01 12.16 -26.38
CA VAL A 995 31.56 10.83 -26.09
C VAL A 995 31.47 9.99 -27.36
N THR A 996 32.50 9.18 -27.64
CA THR A 996 32.50 8.24 -28.78
C THR A 996 32.16 6.83 -28.30
N SER A 997 31.18 6.19 -28.95
CA SER A 997 30.76 4.82 -28.63
C SER A 997 31.88 3.80 -28.85
N LYS A 998 31.99 2.79 -27.98
CA LYS A 998 32.85 1.60 -28.25
C LYS A 998 32.18 0.60 -29.18
N VAL A 999 30.85 0.64 -29.29
CA VAL A 999 30.05 -0.33 -30.03
C VAL A 999 29.61 0.23 -31.39
N GLY A 1000 29.80 -0.55 -32.45
CA GLY A 1000 29.42 -0.24 -33.83
C GLY A 1000 30.44 -0.75 -34.85
N ALA A 1001 29.99 -1.08 -36.06
CA ALA A 1001 30.90 -1.57 -37.11
C ALA A 1001 32.01 -0.54 -37.43
N LEU A 1002 31.70 0.76 -37.38
CA LEU A 1002 32.65 1.84 -37.64
C LEU A 1002 33.62 2.10 -36.47
N SER A 1003 33.22 1.85 -35.22
CA SER A 1003 34.08 2.10 -34.05
C SER A 1003 35.26 1.14 -34.02
N ALA A 1004 35.09 -0.09 -34.51
CA ALA A 1004 36.17 -1.08 -34.67
C ALA A 1004 37.29 -0.63 -35.62
N PHE A 1005 36.97 0.25 -36.59
CA PHE A 1005 37.95 0.79 -37.56
C PHE A 1005 38.43 2.21 -37.21
N THR A 1006 37.99 2.78 -36.09
CA THR A 1006 38.34 4.15 -35.69
C THR A 1006 39.69 4.16 -34.97
N LYS A 1007 40.72 4.75 -35.58
CA LYS A 1007 42.03 4.93 -34.92
C LYS A 1007 42.05 6.19 -34.07
N LYS A 1008 42.24 6.03 -32.75
CA LYS A 1008 42.34 7.14 -31.79
C LYS A 1008 43.72 7.80 -31.91
N LYS A 1009 43.81 8.95 -32.58
CA LYS A 1009 45.05 9.75 -32.62
C LYS A 1009 45.24 10.51 -31.31
N ALA A 1010 46.46 10.56 -30.81
CA ALA A 1010 46.78 11.35 -29.61
C ALA A 1010 46.61 12.85 -29.87
N THR A 1011 46.08 13.57 -28.88
CA THR A 1011 45.90 15.03 -28.94
C THR A 1011 46.62 15.70 -27.76
N CYS A 1012 47.08 16.92 -27.96
CA CYS A 1012 47.68 17.76 -26.93
C CYS A 1012 46.69 17.98 -25.78
N VAL A 1013 47.09 17.68 -24.54
CA VAL A 1013 46.23 17.88 -23.36
C VAL A 1013 45.88 19.36 -23.15
N GLY A 1014 46.78 20.28 -23.52
CA GLY A 1014 46.58 21.72 -23.35
C GLY A 1014 45.62 22.37 -24.35
N CYS A 1015 45.74 22.06 -25.64
CA CYS A 1015 45.01 22.74 -26.72
C CYS A 1015 44.23 21.82 -27.66
N ARG A 1016 44.23 20.50 -27.40
CA ARG A 1016 43.54 19.46 -28.20
C ARG A 1016 44.00 19.29 -29.65
N ALA A 1017 45.10 19.96 -30.06
CA ALA A 1017 45.70 19.74 -31.38
C ALA A 1017 46.21 18.30 -31.53
N VAL A 1018 46.00 17.69 -32.71
CA VAL A 1018 46.48 16.33 -33.01
C VAL A 1018 48.01 16.30 -33.00
N LEU A 1019 48.58 15.33 -32.28
CA LEU A 1019 50.02 15.15 -32.18
C LEU A 1019 50.53 14.20 -33.27
N LYS A 1020 51.73 14.49 -33.77
CA LYS A 1020 52.44 13.59 -34.71
C LYS A 1020 53.06 12.41 -33.99
N ASP A 1021 53.56 12.65 -32.78
CA ASP A 1021 54.08 11.64 -31.87
C ASP A 1021 53.01 11.36 -30.80
N GLU A 1022 52.53 10.12 -30.78
CA GLU A 1022 51.45 9.71 -29.89
C GLU A 1022 51.88 9.58 -28.42
N ALA A 1023 53.19 9.52 -28.15
CA ALA A 1023 53.75 9.44 -26.79
C ALA A 1023 53.75 10.79 -26.04
N LEU A 1024 53.74 11.93 -26.75
CA LEU A 1024 53.81 13.25 -26.12
C LEU A 1024 52.48 13.63 -25.46
N ALA A 1025 52.52 14.24 -24.27
CA ALA A 1025 51.33 14.82 -23.62
C ALA A 1025 50.93 16.20 -24.19
N VAL A 1026 51.91 17.03 -24.55
CA VAL A 1026 51.71 18.42 -24.98
C VAL A 1026 52.36 18.69 -26.34
N CYS A 1027 51.75 19.55 -27.15
CA CYS A 1027 52.35 20.01 -28.40
C CYS A 1027 53.47 21.04 -28.13
N PRO A 1028 54.33 21.32 -29.12
CA PRO A 1028 55.41 22.30 -28.98
C PRO A 1028 54.93 23.68 -28.49
N HIS A 1029 53.74 24.12 -28.92
CA HIS A 1029 53.15 25.40 -28.52
C HIS A 1029 52.73 25.42 -27.04
N CYS A 1030 52.24 24.30 -26.49
CA CYS A 1030 51.82 24.21 -25.08
C CYS A 1030 52.96 23.82 -24.14
N LYS A 1031 54.19 23.61 -24.65
CA LYS A 1031 55.33 23.15 -23.86
C LYS A 1031 55.69 24.12 -22.72
N ALA A 1032 55.58 25.43 -22.95
CA ALA A 1032 55.84 26.45 -21.93
C ALA A 1032 54.88 26.34 -20.72
N ARG A 1033 53.63 25.90 -20.94
CA ARG A 1033 52.63 25.69 -19.88
C ARG A 1033 52.55 24.25 -19.40
N LYS A 1034 53.55 23.41 -19.70
CA LYS A 1034 53.52 21.97 -19.36
C LYS A 1034 53.33 21.75 -17.85
N SER A 1035 54.01 22.54 -17.01
CA SER A 1035 53.92 22.44 -15.55
C SER A 1035 52.52 22.75 -15.03
N GLU A 1036 51.92 23.85 -15.50
CA GLU A 1036 50.55 24.26 -15.13
C GLU A 1036 49.53 23.19 -15.54
N ILE A 1037 49.63 22.70 -16.79
CA ILE A 1037 48.74 21.64 -17.30
C ILE A 1037 48.91 20.37 -16.46
N TYR A 1038 50.15 19.97 -16.16
CA TYR A 1038 50.42 18.81 -15.32
C TYR A 1038 49.82 18.96 -13.92
N GLN A 1039 50.02 20.08 -13.24
CA GLN A 1039 49.45 20.34 -11.90
C GLN A 1039 47.92 20.23 -11.91
N ARG A 1040 47.25 20.78 -12.94
CA ARG A 1040 45.79 20.68 -13.08
C ARG A 1040 45.33 19.22 -13.26
N GLU A 1041 45.99 18.47 -14.14
CA GLU A 1041 45.62 17.06 -14.37
C GLU A 1041 45.94 16.16 -13.16
N VAL A 1042 46.99 16.47 -12.38
CA VAL A 1042 47.32 15.80 -11.11
C VAL A 1042 46.26 16.09 -10.05
N GLN A 1043 45.80 17.34 -9.91
CA GLN A 1043 44.71 17.67 -8.98
C GLN A 1043 43.42 16.91 -9.33
N ASN A 1044 43.11 16.79 -10.62
CA ASN A 1044 41.96 16.00 -11.08
C ASN A 1044 42.15 14.50 -10.78
N LEU A 1045 43.36 13.96 -10.96
CA LEU A 1045 43.67 12.58 -10.55
C LEU A 1045 43.45 12.39 -9.05
N ALA A 1046 44.01 13.26 -8.21
CA ALA A 1046 43.87 13.19 -6.75
C ALA A 1046 42.41 13.24 -6.30
N PHE A 1047 41.59 14.10 -6.93
CA PHE A 1047 40.15 14.15 -6.67
C PHE A 1047 39.44 12.84 -7.03
N LEU A 1048 39.78 12.23 -8.18
CA LEU A 1048 39.21 10.95 -8.62
C LEU A 1048 39.66 9.80 -7.71
N GLU A 1049 40.91 9.78 -7.27
CA GLU A 1049 41.44 8.81 -6.30
C GLU A 1049 40.70 8.89 -4.96
N GLU A 1050 40.55 10.09 -4.39
CA GLU A 1050 39.81 10.30 -3.15
C GLU A 1050 38.36 9.82 -3.28
N LYS A 1051 37.71 10.18 -4.39
CA LYS A 1051 36.33 9.78 -4.67
C LYS A 1051 36.21 8.27 -4.85
N PHE A 1052 37.16 7.64 -5.55
CA PHE A 1052 37.21 6.19 -5.72
C PHE A 1052 37.31 5.50 -4.36
N SER A 1053 38.27 5.89 -3.51
CA SER A 1053 38.45 5.33 -2.18
C SER A 1053 37.21 5.48 -1.30
N LYS A 1054 36.57 6.67 -1.30
CA LYS A 1054 35.34 6.91 -0.54
C LYS A 1054 34.20 5.99 -0.96
N LEU A 1055 33.95 5.85 -2.26
CA LEU A 1055 32.84 5.04 -2.78
C LEU A 1055 33.05 3.55 -2.51
N TRP A 1056 34.25 3.02 -2.78
CA TRP A 1056 34.55 1.59 -2.58
C TRP A 1056 34.61 1.21 -1.09
N THR A 1057 35.17 2.07 -0.23
CA THR A 1057 35.14 1.85 1.22
C THR A 1057 33.71 1.88 1.76
N GLN A 1058 32.85 2.76 1.23
CA GLN A 1058 31.44 2.76 1.62
C GLN A 1058 30.74 1.46 1.23
N CYS A 1059 31.04 0.88 0.06
CA CYS A 1059 30.52 -0.43 -0.31
C CYS A 1059 30.96 -1.54 0.66
N GLN A 1060 32.20 -1.52 1.15
CA GLN A 1060 32.66 -2.48 2.16
C GLN A 1060 31.92 -2.33 3.49
N ARG A 1061 31.64 -1.09 3.92
CA ARG A 1061 30.84 -0.83 5.14
C ARG A 1061 29.41 -1.36 4.98
N THR A 1062 28.77 -1.13 3.83
CA THR A 1062 27.43 -1.64 3.56
C THR A 1062 27.38 -3.16 3.47
N GLN A 1063 28.46 -3.80 3.01
CA GLN A 1063 28.60 -5.26 3.03
C GLN A 1063 28.92 -5.81 4.44
N GLU A 1064 29.34 -4.96 5.38
CA GLU A 1064 29.81 -5.32 6.71
C GLU A 1064 31.04 -6.26 6.71
N SER A 1065 31.80 -6.29 5.60
CA SER A 1065 33.03 -7.06 5.48
C SER A 1065 34.14 -6.24 4.84
N LEU A 1066 35.34 -6.28 5.45
CA LEU A 1066 36.54 -5.61 4.97
C LEU A 1066 37.48 -6.53 4.18
N HIS A 1067 37.31 -7.85 4.32
CA HIS A 1067 38.24 -8.86 3.81
C HIS A 1067 37.69 -9.62 2.60
N GLU A 1068 36.40 -9.50 2.32
CA GLU A 1068 35.75 -10.16 1.20
C GLU A 1068 35.47 -9.20 0.04
N GLU A 1069 35.32 -9.76 -1.16
CA GLU A 1069 34.97 -8.97 -2.34
C GLU A 1069 33.53 -8.44 -2.27
N VAL A 1070 33.35 -7.21 -2.75
CA VAL A 1070 32.04 -6.54 -2.89
C VAL A 1070 31.36 -7.02 -4.17
N LEU A 1071 30.30 -7.82 -4.04
CA LEU A 1071 29.59 -8.45 -5.18
C LEU A 1071 28.20 -7.85 -5.45
N CYS A 1072 27.92 -6.70 -4.84
CA CYS A 1072 26.61 -6.04 -4.89
C CYS A 1072 26.21 -5.58 -6.31
N THR A 1073 24.98 -5.90 -6.74
CA THR A 1073 24.35 -5.45 -8.00
C THR A 1073 23.14 -4.53 -7.82
N ASN A 1074 23.00 -3.92 -6.64
CA ASN A 1074 21.84 -3.10 -6.27
C ASN A 1074 21.69 -1.88 -7.19
N ARG A 1075 20.77 -1.95 -8.15
CA ARG A 1075 20.50 -0.89 -9.13
C ARG A 1075 19.81 0.34 -8.55
N ASP A 1076 19.16 0.19 -7.39
CA ASP A 1076 18.49 1.29 -6.70
C ASP A 1076 19.46 2.11 -5.82
N CYS A 1077 20.69 1.61 -5.60
CA CYS A 1077 21.71 2.33 -4.84
C CYS A 1077 22.36 3.42 -5.72
N PRO A 1078 22.42 4.69 -5.25
CA PRO A 1078 23.07 5.77 -6.01
C PRO A 1078 24.58 5.55 -6.20
N ILE A 1079 25.22 4.79 -5.30
CA ILE A 1079 26.65 4.46 -5.38
C ILE A 1079 26.93 3.45 -6.51
N PHE A 1080 25.96 2.60 -6.86
CA PHE A 1080 26.18 1.46 -7.77
C PHE A 1080 26.71 1.89 -9.14
N TYR A 1081 26.04 2.84 -9.80
CA TYR A 1081 26.48 3.37 -11.09
C TYR A 1081 27.70 4.29 -10.92
N MET A 1082 27.75 5.06 -9.84
CA MET A 1082 28.78 6.06 -9.58
C MET A 1082 30.16 5.43 -9.38
N ARG A 1083 30.27 4.34 -8.62
CA ARG A 1083 31.56 3.66 -8.39
C ARG A 1083 32.14 3.10 -9.69
N LYS A 1084 31.30 2.60 -10.60
CA LYS A 1084 31.74 2.07 -11.89
C LYS A 1084 32.19 3.18 -12.83
N LYS A 1085 31.46 4.30 -12.85
CA LYS A 1085 31.86 5.50 -13.60
C LYS A 1085 33.20 6.04 -13.12
N VAL A 1086 33.37 6.22 -11.81
CA VAL A 1086 34.61 6.76 -11.23
C VAL A 1086 35.80 5.84 -11.51
N GLN A 1087 35.61 4.51 -11.48
CA GLN A 1087 36.64 3.55 -11.91
C GLN A 1087 37.10 3.81 -13.35
N ILE A 1088 36.15 3.93 -14.29
CA ILE A 1088 36.46 4.18 -15.72
C ILE A 1088 37.13 5.55 -15.91
N ASP A 1089 36.64 6.59 -15.22
CA ASP A 1089 37.17 7.95 -15.30
C ASP A 1089 38.60 8.00 -14.73
N LEU A 1090 38.88 7.27 -13.64
CA LEU A 1090 40.20 7.17 -13.02
C LEU A 1090 41.20 6.46 -13.96
N ASP A 1091 40.83 5.31 -14.53
CA ASP A 1091 41.66 4.59 -15.51
C ASP A 1091 42.02 5.48 -16.72
N ALA A 1092 41.04 6.27 -17.19
CA ALA A 1092 41.25 7.21 -18.29
C ALA A 1092 42.20 8.36 -17.91
N GLN A 1093 42.05 8.92 -16.70
CA GLN A 1093 42.91 10.00 -16.20
C GLN A 1093 44.33 9.51 -15.94
N GLU A 1094 44.51 8.30 -15.39
CA GLU A 1094 45.82 7.68 -15.22
C GLU A 1094 46.53 7.50 -16.57
N GLY A 1095 45.79 7.08 -17.60
CA GLY A 1095 46.29 7.00 -18.98
C GLY A 1095 46.77 8.36 -19.53
N ILE A 1096 46.13 9.47 -19.16
CA ILE A 1096 46.61 10.83 -19.49
C ILE A 1096 47.90 11.14 -18.75
N MET A 1097 47.99 10.78 -17.47
CA MET A 1097 49.17 11.03 -16.63
C MET A 1097 50.41 10.28 -17.10
N ARG A 1098 50.27 9.04 -17.58
CA ARG A 1098 51.37 8.25 -18.16
C ARG A 1098 52.03 8.94 -19.38
N ARG A 1099 51.28 9.75 -20.14
CA ARG A 1099 51.84 10.51 -21.27
C ARG A 1099 52.81 11.61 -20.85
N PHE A 1100 52.74 12.08 -19.60
CA PHE A 1100 53.71 13.02 -19.06
C PHE A 1100 55.01 12.34 -18.61
N GLN A 1101 54.97 11.04 -18.28
CA GLN A 1101 56.10 10.23 -17.83
C GLN A 1101 57.04 9.82 -18.99
N HIS A 1102 56.50 9.50 -20.18
CA HIS A 1102 57.33 9.24 -21.38
C HIS A 1102 58.18 10.46 -21.83
N GLY A 1103 57.91 11.65 -21.30
CA GLY A 1103 58.74 12.84 -21.51
C GLY A 1103 59.75 13.11 -20.39
N MET A 1104 59.92 12.20 -19.42
CA MET A 1104 60.83 12.32 -18.27
C MET A 1104 62.04 11.38 -18.33
N GLU A 1105 62.10 10.41 -19.27
CA GLU A 1105 63.24 9.49 -19.46
C GLU A 1105 64.53 10.18 -19.99
N SER A 1106 64.56 11.51 -20.10
CA SER A 1106 65.76 12.27 -20.47
C SER A 1106 66.31 13.17 -19.36
N VAL A 1107 65.87 12.98 -18.12
CA VAL A 1107 66.52 13.59 -16.95
C VAL A 1107 67.28 12.51 -16.20
N ASN A 1108 68.50 12.20 -16.68
CA ASN A 1108 69.51 11.55 -15.85
C ASN A 1108 69.71 12.43 -14.61
N TRP A 1109 69.48 11.85 -13.42
CA TRP A 1109 70.14 12.30 -12.20
C TRP A 1109 71.62 11.91 -12.24
#